data_AF-A0A9E1QGY6-F1
#
_entry.id   AF-A0A9E1QGY6-F1
#
_cell.length_a   1.000
_cell.length_b   1.000
_cell.length_c   1.000
_cell.angle_alpha   90.00
_cell.angle_beta   90.00
_cell.angle_gamma   90.00
#
_symmetry.space_group_name_H-M   'P 1'
#
loop_
_entity.id
_entity.type
_entity.pdbx_description
1 polymer ?
#
loop_
_entity_poly.entity_id
_entity_poly.type
_entity_poly.pdbx_seq_one_letter_code
_entity_poly.pdbx_strand_id
1 'polypeptide(L)'
;MVNRLDAWLDANGLGGYAEVFAENDIEFDLLPDLTDDDLKELGLTLGHRKRFAGAIVALGATDPTDIRDEAAEMRGDRRPVTVLFADISGFTRMSGELGAEATRDMLNGFFEIADLAITDLGGRIDKHIGDEVMAVFGAPRAHTNDPERAVRAALAIKAGAAGLDPPLKVHIGVASGTVVASGTGSDAHREYAVIGESVNLASRLRDVAQTDEIVVSGEVHRAVSEFADATQRETGQIKGIDAPVSAWAIDGLHDRQASQRALVGRHRELQQFDGLLAETQRSRQGQIFILRGEAGIGKTRLAEELASRARAADIPVHRAAVLDFGAGTGADAIRDLVASLLDLPAGEERADALNDQLQTGELPQSLAPYLLEVLALPQTSETRPIFAAETPEGRHHGIGEAIAVATEHAAKAPILLIVEDAHWADADVRERLATLATRIAELPVLLIVTTRIENDPFDAAWRAGVRGTSIVTSDLGPLDEADAAALTGALADLDDKVRADCIARADGNPLFLEHLARAAGESGTDTLPDSVQSIVLAQVDQLPANERELLQAASAFGQRFTVGGVAALLGRTVADVETIAARGLVRRDGEAWRFAHALVRDGIYESLLSTRAQDLHLAAAGWYATRDATLHAEHLSKARDPQAPAAFLSAARLQAAAYRYPAALELTKRGLTSDPDAGDGFELALLNADIHHDSGNVREAIEQYRALGEAHPAPETRARAALGEVACLRVTGEVDEGLARLETIDFDSLDQQALTRFHHYRGTLRFSSADITGCLADQEAALEYAQQAGDPEWQAMALGGIGDAHYAAGRMGSAYESFLACVELAADHGLGRIELSNRHMVGVCRRYMNENAAALEDVQAARAFAERVGNIRSLIITGIIEAEMLMEGGHPQEADTLLEADATHIAEIGNQRLDAYNSIQRARARWNLGDPDGAQECAEHALTLSRSFGMVFIGARVLGLLGQIGKTPTDRETALRDGEALLNTESPIAHNVFWFYRDAIEAALDAGDWNAADARADALDAYTDDEPLPWTDFFIARGRALAAHGRDPGDDAATRNLDAIHRVAKRDGFIHAATRLTEALAGEPVT
;
A
#
# COMPACT_ATOMS: atom_id res chain seq x y z
N MET A 1 -14.66 28.08 -52.69
CA MET A 1 -15.83 27.79 -51.84
C MET A 1 -16.17 26.33 -52.09
N VAL A 2 -15.95 25.47 -51.10
CA VAL A 2 -16.34 24.05 -51.21
C VAL A 2 -17.87 24.01 -51.15
N ASN A 3 -18.50 23.32 -52.09
CA ASN A 3 -19.96 23.18 -52.14
C ASN A 3 -20.45 22.46 -50.87
N ARG A 4 -21.49 22.98 -50.22
CA ARG A 4 -22.04 22.45 -48.96
C ARG A 4 -22.47 20.98 -49.10
N LEU A 5 -22.91 20.62 -50.30
CA LEU A 5 -23.26 19.24 -50.68
C LEU A 5 -22.04 18.32 -50.69
N ASP A 6 -20.96 18.72 -51.36
CA ASP A 6 -19.73 17.90 -51.47
C ASP A 6 -19.14 17.59 -50.09
N ALA A 7 -19.06 18.61 -49.22
CA ALA A 7 -18.55 18.44 -47.85
C ALA A 7 -19.42 17.47 -47.02
N TRP A 8 -20.73 17.48 -47.22
CA TRP A 8 -21.65 16.57 -46.53
C TRP A 8 -21.58 15.14 -47.08
N LEU A 9 -21.47 14.98 -48.40
CA LEU A 9 -21.28 13.67 -49.02
C LEU A 9 -19.96 13.03 -48.57
N ASP A 10 -18.86 13.79 -48.52
CA ASP A 10 -17.57 13.32 -48.02
C ASP A 10 -17.65 12.86 -46.57
N ALA A 11 -18.25 13.68 -45.68
CA ALA A 11 -18.39 13.37 -44.26
C ALA A 11 -19.19 12.09 -43.98
N ASN A 12 -20.10 11.71 -44.90
CA ASN A 12 -20.92 10.51 -44.79
C ASN A 12 -20.40 9.34 -45.63
N GLY A 13 -19.16 9.42 -46.16
CA GLY A 13 -18.56 8.35 -46.96
C GLY A 13 -19.28 8.10 -48.29
N LEU A 14 -19.85 9.16 -48.86
CA LEU A 14 -20.59 9.23 -50.12
C LEU A 14 -19.96 10.21 -51.13
N GLY A 15 -18.76 10.73 -50.85
CA GLY A 15 -18.06 11.72 -51.68
C GLY A 15 -17.91 11.35 -53.15
N GLY A 16 -17.80 10.05 -53.46
CA GLY A 16 -17.74 9.54 -54.82
C GLY A 16 -19.01 9.77 -55.66
N TYR A 17 -20.10 10.26 -55.07
CA TYR A 17 -21.34 10.60 -55.77
C TYR A 17 -21.56 12.11 -55.97
N ALA A 18 -20.62 12.96 -55.52
CA ALA A 18 -20.78 14.42 -55.63
C ALA A 18 -21.01 14.90 -57.07
N GLU A 19 -20.28 14.33 -58.03
CA GLU A 19 -20.42 14.65 -59.45
C GLU A 19 -21.79 14.21 -60.00
N VAL A 20 -22.28 13.03 -59.59
CA VAL A 20 -23.60 12.51 -60.02
C VAL A 20 -24.75 13.35 -59.45
N PHE A 21 -24.64 13.82 -58.21
CA PHE A 21 -25.65 14.71 -57.62
C PHE A 21 -25.64 16.08 -58.32
N ALA A 22 -24.46 16.61 -58.64
CA ALA A 22 -24.33 17.87 -59.38
C ALA A 22 -24.84 17.77 -60.82
N GLU A 23 -24.61 16.66 -61.52
CA GLU A 23 -25.09 16.42 -62.89
C GLU A 23 -26.62 16.29 -62.98
N ASN A 24 -27.28 15.95 -61.87
CA ASN A 24 -28.73 15.82 -61.78
C ASN A 24 -29.39 17.02 -61.06
N ASP A 25 -28.68 18.14 -60.92
CA ASP A 25 -29.15 19.38 -60.28
C ASP A 25 -29.71 19.17 -58.85
N ILE A 26 -29.14 18.21 -58.10
CA ILE A 26 -29.55 17.93 -56.72
C ILE A 26 -28.77 18.83 -55.77
N GLU A 27 -29.45 19.79 -55.15
CA GLU A 27 -28.90 20.68 -54.13
C GLU A 27 -29.06 20.12 -52.70
N PHE A 28 -28.33 20.68 -51.73
CA PHE A 28 -28.25 20.17 -50.35
C PHE A 28 -29.60 20.13 -49.62
N ASP A 29 -30.50 21.05 -49.95
CA ASP A 29 -31.85 21.16 -49.39
C ASP A 29 -32.83 20.13 -49.95
N LEU A 30 -32.55 19.54 -51.12
CA LEU A 30 -33.36 18.49 -51.75
C LEU A 30 -33.03 17.08 -51.22
N LEU A 31 -31.97 16.93 -50.43
CA LEU A 31 -31.53 15.64 -49.90
C LEU A 31 -32.61 14.89 -49.08
N PRO A 32 -33.43 15.55 -48.23
CA PRO A 32 -34.49 14.87 -47.48
C PRO A 32 -35.64 14.35 -48.35
N ASP A 33 -35.82 14.90 -49.55
CA ASP A 33 -36.93 14.57 -50.45
C ASP A 33 -36.59 13.42 -51.41
N LEU A 34 -35.32 12.97 -51.44
CA LEU A 34 -34.90 11.85 -52.29
C LEU A 34 -35.38 10.50 -51.74
N THR A 35 -36.10 9.77 -52.57
CA THR A 35 -36.58 8.41 -52.25
C THR A 35 -35.53 7.34 -52.54
N ASP A 36 -35.72 6.12 -52.01
CA ASP A 36 -34.81 4.99 -52.29
C ASP A 36 -34.77 4.63 -53.79
N ASP A 37 -35.86 4.91 -54.52
CA ASP A 37 -35.93 4.74 -55.97
C ASP A 37 -35.12 5.83 -56.71
N ASP A 38 -35.19 7.10 -56.29
CA ASP A 38 -34.37 8.18 -56.87
C ASP A 38 -32.87 7.90 -56.69
N LEU A 39 -32.46 7.46 -55.50
CA LEU A 39 -31.06 7.11 -55.23
C LEU A 39 -30.60 5.89 -56.04
N LYS A 40 -31.53 5.01 -56.42
CA LYS A 40 -31.24 3.88 -57.30
C LYS A 40 -31.03 4.33 -58.74
N GLU A 41 -31.83 5.29 -59.21
CA GLU A 41 -31.65 5.91 -60.53
C GLU A 41 -30.34 6.68 -60.64
N LEU A 42 -29.90 7.31 -59.55
CA LEU A 42 -28.57 7.94 -59.41
C LEU A 42 -27.41 6.93 -59.29
N GLY A 43 -27.69 5.62 -59.30
CA GLY A 43 -26.66 4.58 -59.32
C GLY A 43 -26.01 4.26 -57.97
N LEU A 44 -26.63 4.62 -56.85
CA LEU A 44 -26.10 4.30 -55.52
C LEU A 44 -26.29 2.80 -55.23
N THR A 45 -25.24 2.19 -54.67
CA THR A 45 -25.31 0.79 -54.22
C THR A 45 -26.26 0.66 -53.02
N LEU A 46 -26.83 -0.53 -52.79
CA LEU A 46 -27.71 -0.77 -51.64
C LEU A 46 -27.10 -0.34 -50.29
N GLY A 47 -25.79 -0.56 -50.09
CA GLY A 47 -25.09 -0.13 -48.88
C GLY A 47 -25.00 1.40 -48.75
N HIS A 48 -24.74 2.09 -49.85
CA HIS A 48 -24.68 3.55 -49.89
C HIS A 48 -26.07 4.20 -49.77
N ARG A 49 -27.12 3.59 -50.33
CA ARG A 49 -28.51 4.04 -50.13
C ARG A 49 -28.96 3.93 -48.67
N LYS A 50 -28.62 2.83 -47.98
CA LYS A 50 -28.85 2.72 -46.52
C LYS A 50 -28.06 3.75 -45.71
N ARG A 51 -26.82 4.02 -46.11
CA ARG A 51 -25.97 5.05 -45.46
C ARG A 51 -26.54 6.46 -45.69
N PHE A 52 -27.01 6.75 -46.90
CA PHE A 52 -27.68 8.00 -47.25
C PHE A 52 -28.95 8.17 -46.41
N ALA A 53 -29.84 7.17 -46.36
CA ALA A 53 -31.04 7.21 -45.54
C ALA A 53 -30.75 7.46 -44.04
N GLY A 54 -29.70 6.82 -43.49
CA GLY A 54 -29.25 7.08 -42.13
C GLY A 54 -28.72 8.51 -41.93
N ALA A 55 -27.99 9.04 -42.92
CA ALA A 55 -27.46 10.41 -42.88
C ALA A 55 -28.56 11.47 -43.04
N ILE A 56 -29.63 11.19 -43.80
CA ILE A 56 -30.83 12.04 -43.89
C ILE A 56 -31.58 12.11 -42.55
N VAL A 57 -31.75 10.96 -41.88
CA VAL A 57 -32.35 10.93 -40.54
C VAL A 57 -31.52 11.77 -39.56
N ALA A 58 -30.18 11.75 -39.68
CA ALA A 58 -29.29 12.59 -38.89
C ALA A 58 -29.32 14.08 -39.27
N LEU A 59 -29.71 14.43 -40.51
CA LEU A 59 -29.91 15.83 -40.95
C LEU A 59 -31.22 16.44 -40.44
N GLY A 60 -32.27 15.62 -40.27
CA GLY A 60 -33.58 16.03 -39.78
C GLY A 60 -33.72 15.96 -38.25
N ALA A 61 -32.74 15.43 -37.54
CA ALA A 61 -32.69 15.44 -36.08
C ALA A 61 -32.24 16.82 -35.58
N THR A 62 -33.19 17.59 -35.04
CA THR A 62 -32.89 18.73 -34.18
C THR A 62 -32.13 18.23 -32.94
N ASP A 63 -30.88 18.68 -32.82
CA ASP A 63 -29.94 18.53 -31.70
C ASP A 63 -29.42 17.10 -31.36
N PRO A 64 -28.10 16.82 -31.46
CA PRO A 64 -27.48 15.53 -31.11
C PRO A 64 -27.58 15.13 -29.62
N THR A 65 -28.09 16.02 -28.77
CA THR A 65 -28.37 15.81 -27.35
C THR A 65 -29.61 14.95 -27.12
N ASP A 66 -30.67 15.11 -27.93
CA ASP A 66 -31.94 14.41 -27.71
C ASP A 66 -31.87 12.90 -28.01
N ILE A 67 -31.09 12.49 -29.02
CA ILE A 67 -30.98 11.05 -29.39
C ILE A 67 -30.22 10.25 -28.32
N ARG A 68 -29.27 10.88 -27.61
CA ARG A 68 -28.54 10.24 -26.50
C ARG A 68 -29.38 10.19 -25.23
N ASP A 69 -30.21 11.19 -25.01
CA ASP A 69 -31.17 11.22 -23.90
C ASP A 69 -32.25 10.14 -24.11
N GLU A 70 -32.84 9.99 -25.30
CA GLU A 70 -33.82 8.91 -25.57
C GLU A 70 -33.24 7.50 -25.37
N ALA A 71 -32.01 7.24 -25.81
CA ALA A 71 -31.38 5.93 -25.67
C ALA A 71 -30.99 5.60 -24.21
N ALA A 72 -30.75 6.61 -23.37
CA ALA A 72 -30.52 6.47 -21.93
C ALA A 72 -31.85 6.34 -21.16
N GLU A 73 -32.88 7.10 -21.54
CA GLU A 73 -34.23 7.07 -20.96
C GLU A 73 -34.97 5.75 -21.23
N MET A 74 -34.60 5.00 -22.29
CA MET A 74 -35.18 3.68 -22.59
C MET A 74 -34.60 2.51 -21.76
N ARG A 75 -33.54 2.72 -20.95
CA ARG A 75 -32.93 1.70 -20.08
C ARG A 75 -33.64 1.70 -18.72
N GLY A 76 -34.80 1.04 -18.66
CA GLY A 76 -35.73 1.22 -17.55
C GLY A 76 -35.13 1.09 -16.14
N ASP A 77 -35.59 1.96 -15.25
CA ASP A 77 -35.17 2.09 -13.86
C ASP A 77 -36.38 2.13 -12.91
N ARG A 78 -36.12 1.97 -11.60
CA ARG A 78 -37.13 2.15 -10.55
C ARG A 78 -37.04 3.57 -10.03
N ARG A 79 -38.14 4.33 -10.10
CA ARG A 79 -38.12 5.74 -9.69
C ARG A 79 -39.40 6.14 -8.97
N PRO A 80 -39.32 7.10 -8.03
CA PRO A 80 -40.50 7.79 -7.54
C PRO A 80 -41.06 8.67 -8.65
N VAL A 81 -42.39 8.62 -8.85
CA VAL A 81 -43.10 9.52 -9.76
C VAL A 81 -44.35 10.07 -9.08
N THR A 82 -44.86 11.18 -9.60
CA THR A 82 -46.20 11.68 -9.33
C THR A 82 -47.05 11.54 -10.57
N VAL A 83 -48.14 10.78 -10.46
CA VAL A 83 -49.10 10.53 -11.53
C VAL A 83 -50.30 11.45 -11.35
N LEU A 84 -50.71 12.10 -12.43
CA LEU A 84 -51.90 12.95 -12.51
C LEU A 84 -52.88 12.34 -13.50
N PHE A 85 -54.14 12.21 -13.09
CA PHE A 85 -55.28 11.92 -13.95
C PHE A 85 -56.27 13.08 -13.90
N ALA A 86 -56.66 13.62 -15.05
CA ALA A 86 -57.67 14.68 -15.15
C ALA A 86 -58.78 14.26 -16.11
N ASP A 87 -60.04 14.35 -15.67
CA ASP A 87 -61.20 13.87 -16.43
C ASP A 87 -62.36 14.87 -16.43
N ILE A 88 -63.13 14.93 -17.51
CA ILE A 88 -64.23 15.90 -17.67
C ILE A 88 -65.46 15.43 -16.87
N SER A 89 -65.89 16.23 -15.89
CA SER A 89 -67.04 15.88 -15.06
C SER A 89 -68.36 15.88 -15.87
N GLY A 90 -69.00 14.71 -15.99
CA GLY A 90 -70.32 14.58 -16.63
C GLY A 90 -70.28 14.43 -18.16
N PHE A 91 -69.12 14.07 -18.73
CA PHE A 91 -68.91 13.93 -20.17
C PHE A 91 -69.91 13.04 -20.89
N THR A 92 -70.31 11.89 -20.36
CA THR A 92 -71.28 10.97 -21.01
C THR A 92 -72.63 11.62 -21.28
N ARG A 93 -73.08 12.54 -20.41
CA ARG A 93 -74.32 13.29 -20.63
C ARG A 93 -74.09 14.40 -21.66
N MET A 94 -72.96 15.11 -21.56
CA MET A 94 -72.62 16.21 -22.49
C MET A 94 -72.39 15.73 -23.92
N SER A 95 -71.67 14.61 -24.12
CA SER A 95 -71.43 13.99 -25.43
C SER A 95 -72.70 13.39 -26.06
N GLY A 96 -73.73 13.08 -25.27
CA GLY A 96 -75.04 12.68 -25.77
C GLY A 96 -75.93 13.86 -26.21
N GLU A 97 -75.69 15.05 -25.64
CA GLU A 97 -76.40 16.31 -25.97
C GLU A 97 -75.69 17.09 -27.09
N LEU A 98 -74.37 16.94 -27.21
CA LEU A 98 -73.51 17.50 -28.25
C LEU A 98 -73.40 16.54 -29.45
N GLY A 99 -73.38 17.07 -30.67
CA GLY A 99 -73.07 16.25 -31.85
C GLY A 99 -71.59 15.82 -31.88
N ALA A 100 -71.27 14.74 -32.60
CA ALA A 100 -69.92 14.15 -32.63
C ALA A 100 -68.79 15.15 -32.99
N GLU A 101 -69.04 16.09 -33.91
CA GLU A 101 -68.08 17.14 -34.28
C GLU A 101 -67.85 18.13 -33.13
N ALA A 102 -68.92 18.59 -32.48
CA ALA A 102 -68.84 19.52 -31.34
C ALA A 102 -68.20 18.87 -30.10
N THR A 103 -68.43 17.56 -29.88
CA THR A 103 -67.75 16.80 -28.82
C THR A 103 -66.25 16.67 -29.09
N ARG A 104 -65.86 16.40 -30.34
CA ARG A 104 -64.44 16.32 -30.71
C ARG A 104 -63.75 17.67 -30.53
N ASP A 105 -64.35 18.75 -31.00
CA ASP A 105 -63.75 20.09 -30.90
C ASP A 105 -63.62 20.54 -29.44
N MET A 106 -64.59 20.18 -28.58
CA MET A 106 -64.50 20.38 -27.13
C MET A 106 -63.37 19.57 -26.48
N LEU A 107 -63.21 18.29 -26.84
CA LEU A 107 -62.13 17.44 -26.34
C LEU A 107 -60.76 17.97 -26.74
N ASN A 108 -60.59 18.40 -27.99
CA ASN A 108 -59.34 18.99 -28.45
C ASN A 108 -59.00 20.26 -27.67
N GLY A 109 -59.97 21.15 -27.44
CA GLY A 109 -59.75 22.34 -26.62
C GLY A 109 -59.39 22.04 -25.16
N PHE A 110 -59.94 20.97 -24.58
CA PHE A 110 -59.55 20.49 -23.25
C PHE A 110 -58.13 19.92 -23.24
N PHE A 111 -57.79 19.05 -24.21
CA PHE A 111 -56.45 18.45 -24.31
C PHE A 111 -55.37 19.50 -24.55
N GLU A 112 -55.59 20.51 -25.39
CA GLU A 112 -54.63 21.59 -25.58
C GLU A 112 -54.30 22.32 -24.28
N ILE A 113 -55.31 22.61 -23.45
CA ILE A 113 -55.12 23.24 -22.14
C ILE A 113 -54.39 22.30 -21.17
N ALA A 114 -54.78 21.03 -21.14
CA ALA A 114 -54.20 20.07 -20.22
C ALA A 114 -52.74 19.78 -20.57
N ASP A 115 -52.46 19.54 -21.85
CA ASP A 115 -51.14 19.27 -22.36
C ASP A 115 -50.20 20.45 -22.08
N LEU A 116 -50.65 21.68 -22.31
CA LEU A 116 -49.86 22.88 -22.00
C LEU A 116 -49.59 23.00 -20.50
N ALA A 117 -50.61 22.86 -19.64
CA ALA A 117 -50.46 22.95 -18.19
C ALA A 117 -49.53 21.88 -17.61
N ILE A 118 -49.51 20.68 -18.19
CA ILE A 118 -48.63 19.57 -17.79
C ILE A 118 -47.20 19.82 -18.28
N THR A 119 -47.02 20.18 -19.55
CA THR A 119 -45.71 20.32 -20.18
C THR A 119 -44.95 21.57 -19.72
N ASP A 120 -45.63 22.70 -19.48
CA ASP A 120 -45.03 23.93 -18.94
C ASP A 120 -44.42 23.72 -17.54
N LEU A 121 -44.99 22.79 -16.78
CA LEU A 121 -44.50 22.35 -15.48
C LEU A 121 -43.67 21.07 -15.59
N GLY A 122 -43.19 20.76 -16.80
CA GLY A 122 -42.32 19.62 -17.17
C GLY A 122 -42.78 18.25 -16.68
N GLY A 123 -44.10 18.05 -16.61
CA GLY A 123 -44.69 16.72 -16.62
C GLY A 123 -44.76 16.19 -18.06
N ARG A 124 -44.78 14.87 -18.20
CA ARG A 124 -44.94 14.19 -19.47
C ARG A 124 -46.35 13.63 -19.58
N ILE A 125 -47.02 13.90 -20.70
CA ILE A 125 -48.28 13.24 -21.03
C ILE A 125 -47.96 11.78 -21.41
N ASP A 126 -48.55 10.83 -20.69
CA ASP A 126 -48.38 9.40 -20.98
C ASP A 126 -49.33 8.98 -22.10
N LYS A 127 -50.64 9.31 -21.95
CA LYS A 127 -51.66 9.11 -22.99
C LYS A 127 -52.96 9.88 -22.70
N HIS A 128 -53.77 10.05 -23.75
CA HIS A 128 -55.18 10.46 -23.65
C HIS A 128 -56.10 9.23 -23.73
N ILE A 129 -57.08 9.13 -22.82
CA ILE A 129 -58.00 7.99 -22.71
C ILE A 129 -59.44 8.49 -22.73
N GLY A 130 -60.06 8.56 -23.91
CA GLY A 130 -61.44 9.06 -24.02
C GLY A 130 -61.50 10.58 -23.76
N ASP A 131 -62.04 10.98 -22.62
CA ASP A 131 -62.11 12.35 -22.09
C ASP A 131 -61.09 12.62 -20.96
N GLU A 132 -60.25 11.63 -20.64
CA GLU A 132 -59.28 11.67 -19.55
C GLU A 132 -57.83 11.86 -20.06
N VAL A 133 -57.03 12.61 -19.30
CA VAL A 133 -55.59 12.80 -19.52
C VAL A 133 -54.81 12.13 -18.40
N MET A 134 -53.81 11.31 -18.77
CA MET A 134 -52.83 10.76 -17.84
C MET A 134 -51.46 11.40 -18.06
N ALA A 135 -50.87 11.90 -16.98
CA ALA A 135 -49.54 12.50 -16.99
C ALA A 135 -48.67 12.01 -15.84
N VAL A 136 -47.36 12.06 -16.04
CA VAL A 136 -46.36 11.65 -15.07
C VAL A 136 -45.31 12.74 -14.91
N PHE A 137 -45.06 13.11 -13.66
CA PHE A 137 -43.95 13.95 -13.20
C PHE A 137 -42.97 13.03 -12.47
N GLY A 138 -41.66 13.21 -12.61
CA GLY A 138 -40.69 12.25 -12.06
C GLY A 138 -40.08 11.28 -13.07
N ALA A 139 -40.65 11.19 -14.27
CA ALA A 139 -40.17 10.30 -15.32
C ALA A 139 -40.33 10.96 -16.70
N PRO A 140 -39.29 10.94 -17.57
CA PRO A 140 -37.97 10.32 -17.37
C PRO A 140 -37.00 11.16 -16.52
N ARG A 141 -37.39 12.36 -16.10
CA ARG A 141 -36.57 13.24 -15.25
C ARG A 141 -37.32 13.55 -13.96
N ALA A 142 -36.66 13.30 -12.83
CA ALA A 142 -37.19 13.57 -11.50
C ALA A 142 -36.71 14.92 -10.97
N HIS A 143 -37.59 15.59 -10.24
CA HIS A 143 -37.37 16.86 -9.57
C HIS A 143 -37.85 16.72 -8.13
N THR A 144 -37.19 17.43 -7.23
CA THR A 144 -37.52 17.43 -5.79
C THR A 144 -38.94 17.94 -5.51
N ASN A 145 -39.54 18.63 -6.47
CA ASN A 145 -40.89 19.16 -6.38
C ASN A 145 -41.83 18.59 -7.46
N ASP A 146 -41.64 17.37 -7.95
CA ASP A 146 -42.61 16.75 -8.88
C ASP A 146 -44.06 16.69 -8.34
N PRO A 147 -44.30 16.40 -7.04
CA PRO A 147 -45.63 16.56 -6.45
C PRO A 147 -46.17 17.98 -6.54
N GLU A 148 -45.33 19.00 -6.30
CA GLU A 148 -45.68 20.43 -6.45
C GLU A 148 -46.12 20.72 -7.87
N ARG A 149 -45.30 20.29 -8.84
CA ARG A 149 -45.47 20.56 -10.26
C ARG A 149 -46.73 19.88 -10.77
N ALA A 150 -46.99 18.65 -10.35
CA ALA A 150 -48.24 17.96 -10.64
C ALA A 150 -49.46 18.67 -10.05
N VAL A 151 -49.39 19.20 -8.83
CA VAL A 151 -50.48 19.94 -8.20
C VAL A 151 -50.67 21.32 -8.85
N ARG A 152 -49.60 22.04 -9.18
CA ARG A 152 -49.61 23.27 -9.99
C ARG A 152 -50.24 23.03 -11.36
N ALA A 153 -49.92 21.90 -12.00
CA ALA A 153 -50.50 21.50 -13.27
C ALA A 153 -51.99 21.19 -13.11
N ALA A 154 -52.38 20.44 -12.08
CA ALA A 154 -53.79 20.18 -11.77
C ALA A 154 -54.59 21.48 -11.58
N LEU A 155 -54.05 22.45 -10.84
CA LEU A 155 -54.67 23.76 -10.63
C LEU A 155 -54.78 24.55 -11.94
N ALA A 156 -53.74 24.51 -12.78
CA ALA A 156 -53.74 25.14 -14.09
C ALA A 156 -54.76 24.50 -15.06
N ILE A 157 -54.85 23.16 -15.09
CA ILE A 157 -55.87 22.41 -15.87
C ILE A 157 -57.27 22.84 -15.45
N LYS A 158 -57.55 22.84 -14.14
CA LYS A 158 -58.85 23.24 -13.58
C LYS A 158 -59.21 24.67 -13.96
N ALA A 159 -58.26 25.61 -13.80
CA ALA A 159 -58.47 27.01 -14.14
C ALA A 159 -58.68 27.22 -15.65
N GLY A 160 -57.92 26.53 -16.50
CA GLY A 160 -58.04 26.62 -17.95
C GLY A 160 -59.34 26.00 -18.47
N ALA A 161 -59.74 24.84 -17.97
CA ALA A 161 -60.99 24.17 -18.35
C ALA A 161 -62.23 25.03 -18.07
N ALA A 162 -62.23 25.80 -16.97
CA ALA A 162 -63.29 26.75 -16.64
C ALA A 162 -63.37 27.95 -17.62
N GLY A 163 -62.33 28.19 -18.41
CA GLY A 163 -62.26 29.27 -19.42
C GLY A 163 -62.71 28.87 -20.83
N LEU A 164 -63.06 27.60 -21.06
CA LEU A 164 -63.56 27.10 -22.35
C LEU A 164 -65.02 27.54 -22.62
N ASP A 165 -65.48 27.43 -23.87
CA ASP A 165 -66.88 27.66 -24.25
C ASP A 165 -67.47 26.40 -24.93
N PRO A 166 -68.41 25.67 -24.27
CA PRO A 166 -68.91 25.93 -22.92
C PRO A 166 -67.86 25.63 -21.83
N PRO A 167 -67.93 26.27 -20.66
CA PRO A 167 -66.97 26.06 -19.57
C PRO A 167 -67.08 24.64 -19.04
N LEU A 168 -65.93 23.97 -18.93
CA LEU A 168 -65.84 22.60 -18.45
C LEU A 168 -65.47 22.58 -16.98
N LYS A 169 -65.95 21.55 -16.28
CA LYS A 169 -65.51 21.21 -14.93
C LYS A 169 -64.77 19.90 -15.00
N VAL A 170 -63.66 19.82 -14.27
CA VAL A 170 -62.79 18.66 -14.26
C VAL A 170 -62.66 18.11 -12.86
N HIS A 171 -62.35 16.84 -12.76
CA HIS A 171 -62.02 16.23 -11.48
C HIS A 171 -60.69 15.51 -11.65
N ILE A 172 -59.77 15.77 -10.72
CA ILE A 172 -58.36 15.44 -10.89
C ILE A 172 -57.89 14.60 -9.72
N GLY A 173 -57.21 13.50 -10.01
CA GLY A 173 -56.58 12.61 -9.05
C GLY A 173 -55.07 12.67 -9.18
N VAL A 174 -54.34 12.93 -8.09
CA VAL A 174 -52.87 12.95 -8.10
C VAL A 174 -52.31 12.01 -7.04
N ALA A 175 -51.40 11.11 -7.41
CA ALA A 175 -50.73 10.24 -6.45
C ALA A 175 -49.25 10.08 -6.75
N SER A 176 -48.43 10.09 -5.70
CA SER A 176 -47.02 9.72 -5.75
C SER A 176 -46.81 8.27 -5.37
N GLY A 177 -45.73 7.69 -5.87
CA GLY A 177 -45.20 6.41 -5.43
C GLY A 177 -44.17 5.87 -6.40
N THR A 178 -43.53 4.76 -6.04
CA THR A 178 -42.49 4.15 -6.88
C THR A 178 -43.11 3.37 -8.04
N VAL A 179 -42.60 3.60 -9.24
CA VAL A 179 -42.99 2.91 -10.48
C VAL A 179 -41.77 2.32 -11.16
N VAL A 180 -42.00 1.33 -12.00
CA VAL A 180 -41.01 0.91 -13.01
C VAL A 180 -41.30 1.69 -14.28
N ALA A 181 -40.35 2.51 -14.71
CA ALA A 181 -40.42 3.21 -15.98
C ALA A 181 -39.55 2.46 -16.99
N SER A 182 -40.16 1.87 -18.02
CA SER A 182 -39.41 1.10 -19.02
C SER A 182 -40.08 1.18 -20.39
N GLY A 183 -39.30 1.00 -21.46
CA GLY A 183 -39.86 0.76 -22.79
C GLY A 183 -40.58 -0.59 -22.81
N THR A 184 -41.89 -0.60 -23.00
CA THR A 184 -42.68 -1.83 -23.15
C THR A 184 -43.22 -1.95 -24.57
N GLY A 185 -43.12 -3.15 -25.17
CA GLY A 185 -43.61 -3.43 -26.52
C GLY A 185 -42.67 -4.29 -27.36
N SER A 186 -43.05 -4.53 -28.62
CA SER A 186 -42.26 -5.31 -29.60
C SER A 186 -41.30 -4.39 -30.37
N ASP A 187 -40.32 -4.95 -31.10
CA ASP A 187 -39.38 -4.13 -31.90
C ASP A 187 -40.06 -3.22 -32.95
N ALA A 188 -41.34 -3.48 -33.29
CA ALA A 188 -42.15 -2.66 -34.18
C ALA A 188 -42.99 -1.57 -33.48
N HIS A 189 -43.19 -1.68 -32.16
CA HIS A 189 -43.94 -0.72 -31.34
C HIS A 189 -43.42 -0.79 -29.90
N ARG A 190 -42.52 0.13 -29.52
CA ARG A 190 -42.05 0.32 -28.14
C ARG A 190 -42.60 1.65 -27.62
N GLU A 191 -43.42 1.58 -26.57
CA GLU A 191 -43.93 2.76 -25.85
C GLU A 191 -43.31 2.82 -24.46
N TYR A 192 -42.90 4.02 -24.03
CA TYR A 192 -42.45 4.26 -22.67
C TYR A 192 -43.67 4.13 -21.74
N ALA A 193 -43.66 3.16 -20.83
CA ALA A 193 -44.80 2.91 -19.96
C ALA A 193 -44.38 2.92 -18.49
N VAL A 194 -45.25 3.50 -17.67
CA VAL A 194 -45.11 3.58 -16.23
C VAL A 194 -46.04 2.58 -15.56
N ILE A 195 -45.50 1.62 -14.82
CA ILE A 195 -46.27 0.56 -14.15
C ILE A 195 -45.99 0.60 -12.64
N GLY A 196 -47.05 0.74 -11.83
CA GLY A 196 -46.96 0.71 -10.37
C GLY A 196 -48.29 0.97 -9.66
N GLU A 197 -48.31 0.74 -8.34
CA GLU A 197 -49.51 0.92 -7.50
C GLU A 197 -49.99 2.38 -7.44
N SER A 198 -49.07 3.35 -7.58
CA SER A 198 -49.39 4.78 -7.59
C SER A 198 -50.20 5.22 -8.82
N VAL A 199 -50.01 4.57 -9.97
CA VAL A 199 -50.82 4.81 -11.18
C VAL A 199 -52.28 4.42 -10.91
N ASN A 200 -52.49 3.23 -10.32
CA ASN A 200 -53.83 2.78 -9.94
C ASN A 200 -54.44 3.68 -8.87
N LEU A 201 -53.65 4.15 -7.91
CA LEU A 201 -54.10 5.05 -6.86
C LEU A 201 -54.56 6.41 -7.40
N ALA A 202 -53.78 7.06 -8.28
CA ALA A 202 -54.13 8.34 -8.87
C ALA A 202 -55.47 8.28 -9.65
N SER A 203 -55.65 7.22 -10.46
CA SER A 203 -56.90 6.98 -11.18
C SER A 203 -58.10 6.83 -10.23
N ARG A 204 -57.92 6.11 -9.10
CA ARG A 204 -58.97 5.94 -8.09
C ARG A 204 -59.25 7.20 -7.27
N LEU A 205 -58.25 8.05 -7.05
CA LEU A 205 -58.45 9.35 -6.42
C LEU A 205 -59.26 10.29 -7.30
N ARG A 206 -59.08 10.22 -8.63
CA ARG A 206 -59.95 10.87 -9.59
C ARG A 206 -61.38 10.33 -9.46
N ASP A 207 -61.60 9.02 -9.42
CA ASP A 207 -62.95 8.42 -9.31
C ASP A 207 -63.75 8.92 -8.08
N VAL A 208 -63.07 9.27 -6.98
CA VAL A 208 -63.69 9.75 -5.74
C VAL A 208 -63.75 11.28 -5.63
N ALA A 209 -63.07 12.01 -6.53
CA ALA A 209 -63.09 13.46 -6.57
C ALA A 209 -64.47 13.97 -7.02
N GLN A 210 -64.99 14.98 -6.31
CA GLN A 210 -66.22 15.66 -6.71
C GLN A 210 -65.99 16.51 -7.96
N THR A 211 -67.11 16.94 -8.57
CA THR A 211 -67.07 17.90 -9.69
C THR A 211 -66.24 19.13 -9.32
N ASP A 212 -65.22 19.44 -10.11
CA ASP A 212 -64.31 20.58 -9.92
C ASP A 212 -63.34 20.44 -8.73
N GLU A 213 -63.08 19.22 -8.27
CA GLU A 213 -62.19 18.92 -7.14
C GLU A 213 -60.86 18.31 -7.60
N ILE A 214 -59.76 18.70 -6.95
CA ILE A 214 -58.43 18.09 -7.13
C ILE A 214 -58.14 17.29 -5.87
N VAL A 215 -58.15 15.97 -5.97
CA VAL A 215 -57.90 15.07 -4.85
C VAL A 215 -56.53 14.42 -4.99
N VAL A 216 -55.72 14.54 -3.95
CA VAL A 216 -54.35 14.06 -3.93
C VAL A 216 -54.17 12.98 -2.87
N SER A 217 -53.22 12.08 -3.10
CA SER A 217 -52.87 11.05 -2.11
C SER A 217 -52.22 11.69 -0.89
N GLY A 218 -52.24 11.00 0.25
CA GLY A 218 -51.54 11.46 1.45
C GLY A 218 -50.03 11.66 1.28
N GLU A 219 -49.42 11.05 0.26
CA GLU A 219 -48.01 11.27 -0.11
C GLU A 219 -47.83 12.59 -0.86
N VAL A 220 -48.68 12.87 -1.86
CA VAL A 220 -48.66 14.14 -2.59
C VAL A 220 -48.99 15.30 -1.66
N HIS A 221 -50.03 15.15 -0.83
CA HIS A 221 -50.41 16.17 0.16
C HIS A 221 -49.23 16.54 1.07
N ARG A 222 -48.51 15.55 1.62
CA ARG A 222 -47.33 15.80 2.46
C ARG A 222 -46.23 16.54 1.70
N ALA A 223 -46.03 16.21 0.43
CA ALA A 223 -44.98 16.83 -0.38
C ALA A 223 -45.31 18.24 -0.88
N VAL A 224 -46.58 18.65 -0.86
CA VAL A 224 -47.00 19.99 -1.30
C VAL A 224 -47.52 20.88 -0.17
N SER A 225 -47.57 20.36 1.06
CA SER A 225 -48.35 20.95 2.15
C SER A 225 -47.94 22.36 2.54
N GLU A 226 -46.71 22.79 2.25
CA GLU A 226 -46.23 24.12 2.65
C GLU A 226 -46.00 25.06 1.50
N PHE A 227 -46.60 24.74 0.38
CA PHE A 227 -47.01 25.75 -0.58
C PHE A 227 -48.38 25.39 -1.13
N ALA A 228 -49.20 24.54 -0.49
CA ALA A 228 -50.54 24.20 -0.94
C ALA A 228 -51.56 24.05 0.21
N ASP A 229 -52.65 24.82 0.16
CA ASP A 229 -53.79 24.65 1.08
C ASP A 229 -54.56 23.37 0.73
N ALA A 230 -54.98 22.56 1.72
CA ALA A 230 -55.74 21.34 1.45
C ALA A 230 -56.68 20.89 2.59
N THR A 231 -57.78 20.21 2.24
CA THR A 231 -58.81 19.70 3.16
C THR A 231 -58.93 18.17 3.10
N GLN A 232 -58.91 17.47 4.24
CA GLN A 232 -58.98 16.00 4.28
C GLN A 232 -60.31 15.45 3.74
N ARG A 233 -60.27 14.35 2.98
CA ARG A 233 -61.44 13.70 2.37
C ARG A 233 -61.65 12.27 2.88
N GLU A 234 -62.90 11.93 3.17
CA GLU A 234 -63.31 10.56 3.47
C GLU A 234 -63.50 9.76 2.18
N THR A 235 -62.69 8.72 1.94
CA THR A 235 -62.69 7.98 0.66
C THR A 235 -63.54 6.71 0.63
N GLY A 236 -64.17 6.31 1.74
CA GLY A 236 -64.87 5.01 1.84
C GLY A 236 -63.97 3.80 1.50
N GLN A 237 -64.57 2.67 1.08
CA GLN A 237 -63.82 1.55 0.49
C GLN A 237 -63.57 1.81 -1.01
N ILE A 238 -62.32 2.01 -1.39
CA ILE A 238 -61.91 2.16 -2.79
C ILE A 238 -61.78 0.76 -3.42
N LYS A 239 -62.46 0.55 -4.55
CA LYS A 239 -62.49 -0.74 -5.24
C LYS A 239 -61.07 -1.20 -5.64
N GLY A 240 -60.64 -2.34 -5.11
CA GLY A 240 -59.36 -2.98 -5.42
C GLY A 240 -58.19 -2.56 -4.51
N ILE A 241 -58.43 -1.77 -3.47
CA ILE A 241 -57.44 -1.43 -2.44
C ILE A 241 -58.04 -1.81 -1.07
N ASP A 242 -57.46 -2.82 -0.42
CA ASP A 242 -58.00 -3.38 0.83
C ASP A 242 -57.70 -2.50 2.07
N ALA A 243 -56.73 -1.58 1.98
CA ALA A 243 -56.34 -0.66 3.05
C ALA A 243 -57.04 0.71 2.93
N PRO A 244 -57.36 1.38 4.05
CA PRO A 244 -57.89 2.74 4.03
C PRO A 244 -56.90 3.71 3.37
N VAL A 245 -57.35 4.47 2.36
CA VAL A 245 -56.52 5.44 1.62
C VAL A 245 -56.73 6.83 2.21
N SER A 246 -55.64 7.53 2.55
CA SER A 246 -55.71 8.94 2.94
C SER A 246 -55.71 9.83 1.69
N ALA A 247 -56.76 10.65 1.54
CA ALA A 247 -56.91 11.58 0.42
C ALA A 247 -57.23 13.00 0.91
N TRP A 248 -56.80 14.00 0.14
CA TRP A 248 -56.91 15.43 0.47
C TRP A 248 -57.31 16.23 -0.76
N ALA A 249 -58.21 17.20 -0.60
CA ALA A 249 -58.60 18.11 -1.67
C ALA A 249 -57.72 19.38 -1.64
N ILE A 250 -57.16 19.82 -2.77
CA ILE A 250 -56.28 21.01 -2.86
C ILE A 250 -57.06 22.31 -3.12
N ASP A 251 -56.70 23.38 -2.39
CA ASP A 251 -57.36 24.68 -2.32
C ASP A 251 -56.52 25.90 -2.86
N GLY A 252 -55.16 25.92 -2.89
CA GLY A 252 -54.32 27.09 -3.35
C GLY A 252 -52.77 26.93 -3.24
N LEU A 253 -51.87 27.93 -3.56
CA LEU A 253 -50.36 27.87 -3.43
C LEU A 253 -49.48 29.15 -3.04
N HIS A 254 -48.18 29.04 -2.59
CA HIS A 254 -47.15 30.15 -2.27
C HIS A 254 -45.57 29.86 -2.54
N ASP A 255 -44.49 30.70 -2.20
CA ASP A 255 -43.07 30.76 -2.85
C ASP A 255 -41.73 31.02 -1.95
N ARG A 256 -40.41 30.74 -2.36
CA ARG A 256 -39.11 30.88 -1.51
C ARG A 256 -37.60 31.00 -2.07
N GLN A 257 -36.53 31.37 -1.24
CA GLN A 257 -35.03 31.62 -1.55
C GLN A 257 -33.90 31.29 -0.45
N ALA A 258 -32.56 31.13 -0.78
CA ALA A 258 -31.38 30.66 0.09
C ALA A 258 -29.91 31.29 -0.04
N SER A 259 -28.92 31.07 0.90
CA SER A 259 -27.44 31.50 0.89
C SER A 259 -26.36 30.70 1.77
N GLN A 260 -25.02 31.01 1.65
CA GLN A 260 -23.74 30.33 2.14
C GLN A 260 -23.18 30.72 3.58
N ARG A 261 -22.36 29.89 4.31
CA ARG A 261 -22.45 29.76 5.82
C ARG A 261 -21.14 29.50 6.68
N ALA A 262 -21.13 29.82 8.00
CA ALA A 262 -20.01 29.86 8.99
C ALA A 262 -19.95 28.69 10.04
N LEU A 263 -18.83 28.47 10.79
CA LEU A 263 -18.76 27.46 11.89
C LEU A 263 -19.52 27.92 13.13
N VAL A 264 -20.35 27.03 13.68
CA VAL A 264 -21.17 27.28 14.86
C VAL A 264 -20.88 26.26 15.96
N GLY A 265 -20.84 26.74 17.21
CA GLY A 265 -20.67 25.92 18.40
C GLY A 265 -19.23 25.48 18.68
N ARG A 266 -19.10 24.34 19.38
CA ARG A 266 -17.81 23.70 19.72
C ARG A 266 -16.90 24.51 20.65
N HIS A 267 -17.48 25.39 21.47
CA HIS A 267 -16.74 26.24 22.40
C HIS A 267 -15.84 25.46 23.37
N ARG A 268 -16.30 24.29 23.83
CA ARG A 268 -15.52 23.42 24.71
C ARG A 268 -14.27 22.89 24.03
N GLU A 269 -14.40 22.37 22.82
CA GLU A 269 -13.29 21.81 22.05
C GLU A 269 -12.30 22.90 21.64
N LEU A 270 -12.79 24.08 21.28
CA LEU A 270 -11.98 25.26 20.99
C LEU A 270 -11.19 25.70 22.24
N GLN A 271 -11.81 25.76 23.42
CA GLN A 271 -11.12 26.07 24.68
C GLN A 271 -10.08 25.00 25.06
N GLN A 272 -10.38 23.72 24.84
CA GLN A 272 -9.43 22.63 25.05
C GLN A 272 -8.22 22.78 24.12
N PHE A 273 -8.44 23.06 22.84
CA PHE A 273 -7.37 23.34 21.90
C PHE A 273 -6.53 24.54 22.32
N ASP A 274 -7.16 25.68 22.65
CA ASP A 274 -6.45 26.90 23.04
C ASP A 274 -5.58 26.63 24.31
N GLY A 275 -6.10 25.83 25.25
CA GLY A 275 -5.36 25.41 26.44
C GLY A 275 -4.18 24.48 26.13
N LEU A 276 -4.37 23.48 25.25
CA LEU A 276 -3.31 22.56 24.84
C LEU A 276 -2.23 23.28 24.03
N LEU A 277 -2.61 24.23 23.17
CA LEU A 277 -1.69 25.04 22.38
C LEU A 277 -0.84 25.93 23.29
N ALA A 278 -1.48 26.63 24.24
CA ALA A 278 -0.77 27.45 25.23
C ALA A 278 0.16 26.61 26.10
N GLU A 279 -0.25 25.41 26.49
CA GLU A 279 0.61 24.49 27.24
C GLU A 279 1.81 24.03 26.42
N THR A 280 1.60 23.63 25.16
CA THR A 280 2.66 23.23 24.24
C THR A 280 3.70 24.34 24.06
N GLN A 281 3.24 25.59 23.91
CA GLN A 281 4.12 26.76 23.83
C GLN A 281 4.91 27.01 25.13
N ARG A 282 4.25 26.83 26.29
CA ARG A 282 4.83 27.13 27.61
C ARG A 282 5.80 26.07 28.10
N SER A 283 5.42 24.80 28.04
CA SER A 283 6.22 23.68 28.54
C SER A 283 7.25 23.18 27.52
N ARG A 284 7.05 23.51 26.23
CA ARG A 284 7.79 22.94 25.10
C ARG A 284 7.72 21.41 25.03
N GLN A 285 6.66 20.83 25.57
CA GLN A 285 6.38 19.39 25.55
C GLN A 285 5.16 19.11 24.66
N GLY A 286 5.14 17.92 24.06
CA GLY A 286 4.12 17.54 23.12
C GLY A 286 2.77 17.26 23.77
N GLN A 287 1.72 17.52 23.00
CA GLN A 287 0.35 17.26 23.39
C GLN A 287 -0.36 16.52 22.24
N ILE A 288 -1.22 15.58 22.58
CA ILE A 288 -2.05 14.85 21.61
C ILE A 288 -3.51 15.18 21.87
N PHE A 289 -4.21 15.64 20.83
CA PHE A 289 -5.64 15.89 20.87
C PHE A 289 -6.37 14.96 19.90
N ILE A 290 -7.00 13.91 20.44
CA ILE A 290 -7.78 12.96 19.66
C ILE A 290 -9.24 13.45 19.59
N LEU A 291 -9.70 13.77 18.39
CA LEU A 291 -11.07 14.16 18.09
C LEU A 291 -11.82 12.95 17.54
N ARG A 292 -12.71 12.38 18.34
CA ARG A 292 -13.54 11.24 17.94
C ARG A 292 -14.96 11.67 17.68
N GLY A 293 -15.64 10.99 16.78
CA GLY A 293 -17.08 11.19 16.60
C GLY A 293 -17.59 10.53 15.34
N GLU A 294 -18.91 10.48 15.22
CA GLU A 294 -19.59 9.87 14.07
C GLU A 294 -19.34 10.63 12.76
N ALA A 295 -19.71 10.02 11.64
CA ALA A 295 -19.62 10.66 10.34
C ALA A 295 -20.55 11.91 10.28
N GLY A 296 -20.13 12.97 9.59
CA GLY A 296 -20.90 14.21 9.50
C GLY A 296 -20.91 15.11 10.76
N ILE A 297 -20.32 14.69 11.88
CA ILE A 297 -20.38 15.42 13.16
C ILE A 297 -19.57 16.74 13.20
N GLY A 298 -18.82 17.05 12.14
CA GLY A 298 -18.03 18.28 12.01
C GLY A 298 -16.53 18.17 12.34
N LYS A 299 -15.95 16.96 12.48
CA LYS A 299 -14.51 16.74 12.78
C LYS A 299 -13.57 17.53 11.87
N THR A 300 -13.72 17.41 10.55
CA THR A 300 -12.87 18.11 9.57
C THR A 300 -13.05 19.63 9.63
N ARG A 301 -14.30 20.12 9.76
CA ARG A 301 -14.54 21.57 9.87
C ARG A 301 -13.96 22.15 11.16
N LEU A 302 -14.00 21.39 12.26
CA LEU A 302 -13.32 21.75 13.49
C LEU A 302 -11.80 21.76 13.27
N ALA A 303 -11.20 20.71 12.70
CA ALA A 303 -9.77 20.67 12.41
C ALA A 303 -9.30 21.85 11.51
N GLU A 304 -10.10 22.25 10.53
CA GLU A 304 -9.86 23.45 9.71
C GLU A 304 -9.89 24.75 10.52
N GLU A 305 -10.81 24.86 11.48
CA GLU A 305 -10.86 26.00 12.41
C GLU A 305 -9.63 26.02 13.32
N LEU A 306 -9.23 24.87 13.86
CA LEU A 306 -8.05 24.75 14.71
C LEU A 306 -6.77 25.11 13.94
N ALA A 307 -6.66 24.67 12.69
CA ALA A 307 -5.59 25.07 11.78
C ALA A 307 -5.60 26.57 11.51
N SER A 308 -6.76 27.17 11.25
CA SER A 308 -6.91 28.62 11.04
C SER A 308 -6.44 29.41 12.26
N ARG A 309 -6.84 28.98 13.46
CA ARG A 309 -6.42 29.59 14.73
C ARG A 309 -4.91 29.46 14.98
N ALA A 310 -4.31 28.30 14.70
CA ALA A 310 -2.86 28.12 14.80
C ALA A 310 -2.11 29.07 13.85
N ARG A 311 -2.54 29.18 12.59
CA ARG A 311 -1.95 30.13 11.63
C ARG A 311 -2.11 31.58 12.09
N ALA A 312 -3.24 31.94 12.68
CA ALA A 312 -3.45 33.27 13.25
C ALA A 312 -2.52 33.57 14.44
N ALA A 313 -2.02 32.52 15.11
CA ALA A 313 -1.00 32.59 16.16
C ALA A 313 0.44 32.42 15.63
N ASP A 314 0.66 32.45 14.31
CA ASP A 314 1.96 32.27 13.63
C ASP A 314 2.60 30.90 13.90
N ILE A 315 1.76 29.86 14.06
CA ILE A 315 2.19 28.48 14.27
C ILE A 315 2.09 27.72 12.94
N PRO A 316 3.19 27.14 12.43
CA PRO A 316 3.18 26.29 11.25
C PRO A 316 2.21 25.10 11.40
N VAL A 317 1.47 24.80 10.33
CA VAL A 317 0.48 23.71 10.31
C VAL A 317 0.84 22.71 9.22
N HIS A 318 1.12 21.48 9.62
CA HIS A 318 1.37 20.35 8.73
C HIS A 318 0.18 19.40 8.79
N ARG A 319 -0.41 19.05 7.65
CA ARG A 319 -1.65 18.27 7.57
C ARG A 319 -1.46 17.07 6.66
N ALA A 320 -1.96 15.92 7.11
CA ALA A 320 -2.06 14.70 6.35
C ALA A 320 -3.42 14.03 6.60
N ALA A 321 -3.89 13.22 5.65
CA ALA A 321 -5.12 12.45 5.79
C ALA A 321 -4.84 10.98 5.49
N VAL A 322 -5.34 10.08 6.32
CA VAL A 322 -5.32 8.65 6.06
C VAL A 322 -6.47 8.33 5.10
N LEU A 323 -6.14 7.84 3.91
CA LEU A 323 -7.11 7.65 2.85
C LEU A 323 -7.78 6.27 2.96
N ASP A 324 -9.08 6.22 2.67
CA ASP A 324 -9.77 4.98 2.34
C ASP A 324 -9.27 4.48 0.97
N PHE A 325 -9.34 3.17 0.78
CA PHE A 325 -9.01 2.41 -0.41
C PHE A 325 -9.45 3.10 -1.72
N GLY A 326 -8.52 3.24 -2.69
CA GLY A 326 -8.86 3.55 -4.09
C GLY A 326 -8.17 4.77 -4.75
N ALA A 327 -7.39 5.58 -4.03
CA ALA A 327 -6.69 6.72 -4.63
C ALA A 327 -5.19 6.41 -4.83
N GLY A 328 -4.76 6.46 -6.10
CA GLY A 328 -3.43 6.29 -6.70
C GLY A 328 -2.17 6.42 -5.82
N THR A 329 -1.17 5.58 -6.13
CA THR A 329 0.27 5.70 -5.85
C THR A 329 0.62 6.69 -4.77
N GLY A 330 0.92 6.16 -3.60
CA GLY A 330 1.65 6.90 -2.60
C GLY A 330 0.93 8.18 -2.20
N ALA A 331 -0.09 8.07 -1.36
CA ALA A 331 -0.66 9.12 -0.51
C ALA A 331 -0.70 8.59 0.94
N ASP A 332 0.45 8.10 1.43
CA ASP A 332 0.63 7.70 2.82
C ASP A 332 0.64 8.96 3.67
N ALA A 333 -0.27 9.06 4.63
CA ALA A 333 -0.36 10.21 5.52
C ALA A 333 1.00 10.56 6.15
N ILE A 334 1.84 9.55 6.41
CA ILE A 334 3.19 9.72 6.94
C ILE A 334 4.14 10.36 5.91
N ARG A 335 4.11 9.94 4.65
CA ARG A 335 4.94 10.57 3.61
C ARG A 335 4.60 12.04 3.46
N ASP A 336 3.31 12.36 3.33
CA ASP A 336 2.88 13.74 3.08
C ASP A 336 3.19 14.63 4.30
N LEU A 337 3.06 14.06 5.51
CA LEU A 337 3.48 14.69 6.74
C LEU A 337 4.99 14.95 6.75
N VAL A 338 5.83 13.95 6.44
CA VAL A 338 7.30 14.10 6.44
C VAL A 338 7.76 15.05 5.34
N ALA A 339 7.19 14.98 4.14
CA ALA A 339 7.47 15.93 3.07
C ALA A 339 7.13 17.37 3.50
N SER A 340 6.00 17.56 4.20
CA SER A 340 5.61 18.87 4.73
C SER A 340 6.50 19.34 5.89
N LEU A 341 6.93 18.45 6.77
CA LEU A 341 7.84 18.77 7.89
C LEU A 341 9.23 19.23 7.41
N LEU A 342 9.67 18.67 6.28
CA LEU A 342 10.96 19.00 5.65
C LEU A 342 10.85 20.11 4.59
N ASP A 343 9.68 20.75 4.45
CA ASP A 343 9.40 21.78 3.43
C ASP A 343 9.77 21.34 1.99
N LEU A 344 9.59 20.05 1.69
CA LEU A 344 9.94 19.50 0.38
C LEU A 344 8.87 19.79 -0.68
N PRO A 345 9.26 20.13 -1.92
CA PRO A 345 8.31 20.32 -3.01
C PRO A 345 7.58 19.02 -3.37
N ALA A 346 6.47 19.17 -4.07
CA ALA A 346 5.77 18.05 -4.71
C ALA A 346 6.36 17.77 -6.11
N GLY A 347 6.25 16.52 -6.56
CA GLY A 347 6.71 16.12 -7.90
C GLY A 347 8.19 15.72 -7.96
N GLU A 348 8.77 15.81 -9.16
CA GLU A 348 10.11 15.29 -9.49
C GLU A 348 11.24 16.01 -8.75
N GLU A 349 11.06 17.29 -8.39
CA GLU A 349 12.05 18.11 -7.67
C GLU A 349 12.28 17.67 -6.21
N ARG A 350 11.43 16.79 -5.67
CA ARG A 350 11.49 16.36 -4.26
C ARG A 350 12.81 15.65 -3.92
N ALA A 351 13.33 14.82 -4.83
CA ALA A 351 14.55 14.07 -4.60
C ALA A 351 15.78 15.01 -4.52
N ASP A 352 15.84 16.00 -5.41
CA ASP A 352 16.92 16.99 -5.44
C ASP A 352 16.91 17.85 -4.17
N ALA A 353 15.73 18.34 -3.76
CA ALA A 353 15.60 19.13 -2.53
C ALA A 353 16.00 18.36 -1.26
N LEU A 354 15.64 17.07 -1.18
CA LEU A 354 16.07 16.20 -0.07
C LEU A 354 17.60 16.01 -0.08
N ASN A 355 18.18 15.76 -1.25
CA ASN A 355 19.62 15.59 -1.39
C ASN A 355 20.38 16.87 -0.99
N ASP A 356 19.87 18.05 -1.35
CA ASP A 356 20.46 19.33 -0.95
C ASP A 356 20.47 19.49 0.59
N GLN A 357 19.36 19.19 1.27
CA GLN A 357 19.29 19.25 2.74
C GLN A 357 20.25 18.25 3.44
N LEU A 358 20.46 17.07 2.84
CA LEU A 358 21.43 16.09 3.34
C LEU A 358 22.88 16.56 3.13
N GLN A 359 23.18 17.17 1.97
CA GLN A 359 24.52 17.66 1.64
C GLN A 359 24.91 18.93 2.42
N THR A 360 23.96 19.81 2.71
CA THR A 360 24.20 21.01 3.53
C THR A 360 24.36 20.69 5.02
N GLY A 361 24.03 19.46 5.43
CA GLY A 361 24.07 19.00 6.82
C GLY A 361 22.87 19.46 7.66
N GLU A 362 21.81 19.96 7.02
CA GLU A 362 20.54 20.26 7.69
C GLU A 362 19.84 19.00 8.22
N LEU A 363 20.05 17.88 7.52
CA LEU A 363 19.66 16.54 7.93
C LEU A 363 20.88 15.62 7.99
N PRO A 364 20.95 14.67 8.95
CA PRO A 364 22.03 13.69 9.01
C PRO A 364 22.07 12.80 7.76
N GLN A 365 23.24 12.70 7.13
CA GLN A 365 23.44 11.84 5.95
C GLN A 365 23.13 10.36 6.23
N SER A 366 23.28 9.91 7.48
CA SER A 366 22.92 8.55 7.91
C SER A 366 21.43 8.22 7.73
N LEU A 367 20.54 9.22 7.64
CA LEU A 367 19.11 9.02 7.48
C LEU A 367 18.64 8.97 6.03
N ALA A 368 19.53 9.22 5.07
CA ALA A 368 19.21 9.19 3.65
C ALA A 368 18.44 7.94 3.19
N PRO A 369 18.85 6.69 3.48
CA PRO A 369 18.12 5.50 3.02
C PRO A 369 16.67 5.46 3.54
N TYR A 370 16.44 5.89 4.78
CA TYR A 370 15.11 5.84 5.39
C TYR A 370 14.22 6.99 4.94
N LEU A 371 14.78 8.19 4.74
CA LEU A 371 14.03 9.33 4.23
C LEU A 371 13.58 9.07 2.79
N LEU A 372 14.45 8.48 1.96
CA LEU A 372 14.07 8.03 0.62
C LEU A 372 12.92 7.03 0.69
N GLU A 373 12.99 6.06 1.61
CA GLU A 373 11.94 5.06 1.79
C GLU A 373 10.59 5.68 2.22
N VAL A 374 10.58 6.51 3.27
CA VAL A 374 9.37 7.20 3.76
C VAL A 374 8.77 8.10 2.69
N LEU A 375 9.61 8.76 1.91
CA LEU A 375 9.19 9.65 0.85
C LEU A 375 8.80 8.90 -0.45
N ALA A 376 8.88 7.57 -0.44
CA ALA A 376 8.66 6.71 -1.60
C ALA A 376 9.52 7.13 -2.81
N LEU A 377 10.76 7.55 -2.54
CA LEU A 377 11.76 7.92 -3.54
C LEU A 377 12.70 6.75 -3.82
N PRO A 378 13.22 6.60 -5.05
CA PRO A 378 14.17 5.55 -5.38
C PRO A 378 15.44 5.64 -4.53
N GLN A 379 15.93 4.48 -4.06
CA GLN A 379 17.24 4.38 -3.43
C GLN A 379 18.36 4.71 -4.44
N THR A 380 19.36 5.45 -3.98
CA THR A 380 20.57 5.78 -4.76
C THR A 380 21.53 4.59 -4.79
N SER A 381 22.58 4.66 -5.63
CA SER A 381 23.65 3.65 -5.63
C SER A 381 24.40 3.56 -4.30
N GLU A 382 24.46 4.65 -3.52
CA GLU A 382 25.13 4.68 -2.21
C GLU A 382 24.22 4.15 -1.09
N THR A 383 22.92 4.45 -1.14
CA THR A 383 21.98 4.08 -0.06
C THR A 383 21.40 2.68 -0.23
N ARG A 384 21.29 2.17 -1.47
CA ARG A 384 20.73 0.84 -1.76
C ARG A 384 21.46 -0.29 -1.03
N PRO A 385 22.81 -0.40 -1.06
CA PRO A 385 23.50 -1.50 -0.38
C PRO A 385 23.31 -1.45 1.13
N ILE A 386 23.28 -0.24 1.72
CA ILE A 386 23.08 -0.03 3.16
C ILE A 386 21.70 -0.53 3.57
N PHE A 387 20.65 -0.02 2.90
CA PHE A 387 19.27 -0.38 3.21
C PHE A 387 18.98 -1.87 3.00
N ALA A 388 19.61 -2.49 1.98
CA ALA A 388 19.51 -3.92 1.70
C ALA A 388 20.24 -4.80 2.72
N ALA A 389 21.37 -4.34 3.27
CA ALA A 389 22.17 -5.06 4.25
C ALA A 389 21.57 -5.04 5.67
N GLU A 390 20.70 -4.07 5.94
CA GLU A 390 20.05 -3.92 7.24
C GLU A 390 19.09 -5.06 7.58
N THR A 391 18.93 -5.28 8.88
CA THR A 391 17.88 -6.18 9.39
C THR A 391 16.50 -5.53 9.21
N PRO A 392 15.42 -6.32 9.16
CA PRO A 392 14.06 -5.78 9.18
C PRO A 392 13.81 -4.81 10.35
N GLU A 393 14.31 -5.14 11.54
CA GLU A 393 14.22 -4.32 12.74
C GLU A 393 15.04 -3.03 12.61
N GLY A 394 16.23 -3.11 12.00
CA GLY A 394 17.09 -1.97 11.73
C GLY A 394 16.43 -0.96 10.80
N ARG A 395 15.84 -1.43 9.69
CA ARG A 395 15.08 -0.58 8.76
C ARG A 395 13.88 0.08 9.45
N HIS A 396 13.14 -0.70 10.25
CA HIS A 396 12.00 -0.19 11.01
C HIS A 396 12.42 0.94 11.97
N HIS A 397 13.48 0.70 12.75
CA HIS A 397 14.05 1.68 13.65
C HIS A 397 14.55 2.92 12.90
N GLY A 398 15.32 2.75 11.84
CA GLY A 398 15.87 3.84 11.03
C GLY A 398 14.78 4.72 10.41
N ILE A 399 13.67 4.12 9.96
CA ILE A 399 12.51 4.88 9.51
C ILE A 399 11.85 5.64 10.68
N GLY A 400 11.72 5.01 11.84
CA GLY A 400 11.23 5.69 13.05
C GLY A 400 12.08 6.92 13.41
N GLU A 401 13.40 6.79 13.35
CA GLU A 401 14.35 7.89 13.56
C GLU A 401 14.26 8.97 12.48
N ALA A 402 14.06 8.59 11.20
CA ALA A 402 13.87 9.56 10.13
C ALA A 402 12.61 10.42 10.33
N ILE A 403 11.50 9.82 10.76
CA ILE A 403 10.26 10.54 11.12
C ILE A 403 10.52 11.45 12.34
N ALA A 404 11.25 10.96 13.34
CA ALA A 404 11.60 11.72 14.54
C ALA A 404 12.43 12.97 14.17
N VAL A 405 13.52 12.80 13.42
CA VAL A 405 14.41 13.90 13.03
C VAL A 405 13.71 14.89 12.10
N ALA A 406 12.86 14.44 11.17
CA ALA A 406 12.04 15.35 10.38
C ALA A 406 11.11 16.21 11.27
N THR A 407 10.54 15.60 12.31
CA THR A 407 9.70 16.30 13.29
C THR A 407 10.51 17.29 14.11
N GLU A 408 11.69 16.91 14.59
CA GLU A 408 12.62 17.77 15.34
C GLU A 408 13.10 18.96 14.51
N HIS A 409 13.40 18.72 13.24
CA HIS A 409 13.84 19.75 12.29
C HIS A 409 12.78 20.86 12.16
N ALA A 410 11.51 20.48 12.03
CA ALA A 410 10.38 21.41 11.96
C ALA A 410 10.05 22.05 13.33
N ALA A 411 10.14 21.27 14.42
CA ALA A 411 9.71 21.67 15.76
C ALA A 411 10.73 22.54 16.54
N LYS A 412 11.57 23.32 15.84
CA LYS A 412 12.43 24.35 16.47
C LYS A 412 11.59 25.38 17.24
N ALA A 413 10.40 25.69 16.71
CA ALA A 413 9.33 26.45 17.33
C ALA A 413 8.06 25.59 17.46
N PRO A 414 7.04 26.02 18.21
CA PRO A 414 5.79 25.29 18.29
C PRO A 414 5.15 25.06 16.92
N ILE A 415 4.74 23.83 16.64
CA ILE A 415 4.05 23.45 15.38
C ILE A 415 2.77 22.66 15.67
N LEU A 416 1.83 22.70 14.71
CA LEU A 416 0.60 21.93 14.73
C LEU A 416 0.65 20.83 13.66
N LEU A 417 0.50 19.58 14.07
CA LEU A 417 0.33 18.43 13.17
C LEU A 417 -1.14 18.00 13.18
N ILE A 418 -1.72 17.76 12.01
CA ILE A 418 -3.09 17.26 11.87
C ILE A 418 -3.08 16.00 11.02
N VAL A 419 -3.52 14.89 11.62
CA VAL A 419 -3.72 13.61 10.92
C VAL A 419 -5.21 13.29 10.90
N GLU A 420 -5.81 13.35 9.72
CA GLU A 420 -7.24 13.08 9.54
C GLU A 420 -7.56 11.63 9.22
N ASP A 421 -8.79 11.23 9.57
CA ASP A 421 -9.40 9.95 9.23
C ASP A 421 -8.59 8.70 9.63
N ALA A 422 -7.91 8.73 10.77
CA ALA A 422 -7.03 7.66 11.23
C ALA A 422 -7.70 6.29 11.41
N HIS A 423 -9.04 6.20 11.45
CA HIS A 423 -9.79 4.94 11.42
C HIS A 423 -9.51 4.07 10.18
N TRP A 424 -8.94 4.64 9.11
CA TRP A 424 -8.46 3.90 7.94
C TRP A 424 -7.00 3.44 8.04
N ALA A 425 -6.29 3.77 9.12
CA ALA A 425 -4.86 3.47 9.24
C ALA A 425 -4.65 1.96 9.34
N ASP A 426 -3.81 1.42 8.46
CA ASP A 426 -3.32 0.05 8.54
C ASP A 426 -2.34 -0.14 9.71
N ALA A 427 -1.79 -1.34 9.86
CA ALA A 427 -0.87 -1.63 10.95
C ALA A 427 0.40 -0.76 10.91
N ASP A 428 0.94 -0.51 9.72
CA ASP A 428 2.18 0.23 9.51
C ASP A 428 1.99 1.73 9.83
N VAL A 429 0.93 2.36 9.30
CA VAL A 429 0.59 3.75 9.60
C VAL A 429 0.30 3.95 11.08
N ARG A 430 -0.44 3.03 11.74
CA ARG A 430 -0.71 3.10 13.18
C ARG A 430 0.56 3.04 14.02
N GLU A 431 1.49 2.18 13.63
CA GLU A 431 2.78 2.03 14.32
C GLU A 431 3.65 3.28 14.13
N ARG A 432 3.74 3.82 12.91
CA ARG A 432 4.47 5.07 12.65
C ARG A 432 3.87 6.26 13.41
N LEU A 433 2.54 6.33 13.52
CA LEU A 433 1.87 7.32 14.36
C LEU A 433 2.20 7.13 15.84
N ALA A 434 2.37 5.89 16.33
CA ALA A 434 2.79 5.62 17.70
C ALA A 434 4.23 6.08 17.95
N THR A 435 5.14 5.85 16.99
CA THR A 435 6.52 6.33 17.04
C THR A 435 6.57 7.85 17.07
N LEU A 436 5.85 8.52 16.17
CA LEU A 436 5.72 9.98 16.17
C LEU A 436 5.16 10.49 17.51
N ALA A 437 4.08 9.89 17.99
CA ALA A 437 3.41 10.28 19.23
C ALA A 437 4.31 10.13 20.47
N THR A 438 5.19 9.12 20.48
CA THR A 438 6.20 8.93 21.53
C THR A 438 7.28 10.01 21.45
N ARG A 439 7.76 10.32 20.24
CA ARG A 439 8.84 11.29 20.02
C ARG A 439 8.45 12.72 20.33
N ILE A 440 7.20 13.10 20.07
CA ILE A 440 6.74 14.47 20.36
C ILE A 440 6.69 14.79 21.86
N ALA A 441 6.78 13.82 22.78
CA ALA A 441 6.74 14.06 24.22
C ALA A 441 7.70 15.17 24.66
N GLU A 442 8.87 15.25 24.01
CA GLU A 442 9.95 16.19 24.34
C GLU A 442 10.04 17.38 23.35
N LEU A 443 9.07 17.53 22.44
CA LEU A 443 9.06 18.54 21.39
C LEU A 443 7.84 19.47 21.53
N PRO A 444 7.92 20.74 21.10
CA PRO A 444 6.78 21.67 21.15
C PRO A 444 5.75 21.38 20.04
N VAL A 445 5.19 20.17 20.02
CA VAL A 445 4.29 19.71 18.96
C VAL A 445 2.90 19.44 19.53
N LEU A 446 1.88 20.06 18.94
CA LEU A 446 0.49 19.67 19.17
C LEU A 446 0.05 18.76 18.01
N LEU A 447 -0.20 17.49 18.30
CA LEU A 447 -0.70 16.52 17.33
C LEU A 447 -2.22 16.36 17.48
N ILE A 448 -2.97 16.76 16.47
CA ILE A 448 -4.40 16.52 16.36
C ILE A 448 -4.63 15.29 15.50
N VAL A 449 -5.43 14.35 16.00
CA VAL A 449 -5.84 13.17 15.24
C VAL A 449 -7.35 13.06 15.21
N THR A 450 -7.94 12.89 14.03
CA THR A 450 -9.38 12.65 13.92
C THR A 450 -9.69 11.19 13.64
N THR A 451 -10.66 10.62 14.34
CA THR A 451 -11.08 9.22 14.12
C THR A 451 -12.57 9.01 14.40
N ARG A 452 -13.07 7.79 14.15
CA ARG A 452 -14.42 7.36 14.53
C ARG A 452 -14.39 6.69 15.91
N ILE A 453 -15.52 6.70 16.60
CA ILE A 453 -15.69 5.98 17.87
C ILE A 453 -15.69 4.47 17.61
N GLU A 454 -16.40 4.06 16.56
CA GLU A 454 -16.34 2.69 16.04
C GLU A 454 -14.99 2.45 15.36
N ASN A 455 -14.33 1.34 15.69
CA ASN A 455 -13.01 0.97 15.17
C ASN A 455 -11.92 2.03 15.44
N ASP A 456 -11.93 2.65 16.63
CA ASP A 456 -10.88 3.55 17.09
C ASP A 456 -9.51 2.82 17.10
N PRO A 457 -8.54 3.21 16.25
CA PRO A 457 -7.23 2.57 16.19
C PRO A 457 -6.35 2.93 17.40
N PHE A 458 -6.74 3.94 18.17
CA PHE A 458 -6.05 4.39 19.37
C PHE A 458 -6.66 3.70 20.58
N ASP A 459 -6.43 2.39 20.71
CA ASP A 459 -6.96 1.58 21.82
C ASP A 459 -6.11 1.70 23.11
N ALA A 460 -6.34 0.82 24.07
CA ALA A 460 -5.53 0.80 25.30
C ALA A 460 -4.08 0.38 25.06
N ALA A 461 -3.81 -0.48 24.07
CA ALA A 461 -2.46 -0.94 23.75
C ALA A 461 -1.64 0.19 23.11
N TRP A 462 -2.23 0.93 22.15
CA TRP A 462 -1.59 2.10 21.54
C TRP A 462 -1.27 3.16 22.59
N ARG A 463 -2.24 3.51 23.46
CA ARG A 463 -2.02 4.49 24.55
C ARG A 463 -0.96 4.03 25.55
N ALA A 464 -0.83 2.74 25.80
CA ALA A 464 0.22 2.20 26.67
C ALA A 464 1.62 2.26 26.04
N GLY A 465 1.69 2.25 24.69
CA GLY A 465 2.92 2.41 23.91
C GLY A 465 3.42 3.86 23.89
N VAL A 466 2.51 4.84 23.86
CA VAL A 466 2.85 6.28 23.84
C VAL A 466 3.02 6.81 25.26
N ARG A 467 4.16 6.50 25.89
CA ARG A 467 4.47 6.96 27.25
C ARG A 467 5.07 8.37 27.24
N GLY A 468 4.63 9.21 28.16
CA GLY A 468 5.21 10.55 28.39
C GLY A 468 4.48 11.71 27.71
N THR A 469 3.69 11.45 26.67
CA THR A 469 2.89 12.48 25.99
C THR A 469 1.49 12.60 26.61
N SER A 470 1.04 13.83 26.88
CA SER A 470 -0.31 14.07 27.38
C SER A 470 -1.33 13.86 26.26
N ILE A 471 -2.30 12.98 26.50
CA ILE A 471 -3.37 12.65 25.55
C ILE A 471 -4.70 13.17 26.09
N VAL A 472 -5.31 14.09 25.35
CA VAL A 472 -6.69 14.52 25.57
C VAL A 472 -7.54 13.94 24.45
N THR A 473 -8.62 13.27 24.81
CA THR A 473 -9.63 12.78 23.86
C THR A 473 -10.90 13.59 24.04
N SER A 474 -11.46 14.12 22.95
CA SER A 474 -12.79 14.72 22.92
C SER A 474 -13.70 13.94 21.99
N ASP A 475 -14.80 13.45 22.55
CA ASP A 475 -15.85 12.78 21.81
C ASP A 475 -16.85 13.85 21.38
N LEU A 476 -16.83 14.16 20.09
CA LEU A 476 -17.75 15.10 19.47
C LEU A 476 -19.14 14.48 19.47
N GLY A 477 -19.98 14.96 20.40
CA GLY A 477 -21.41 14.70 20.38
C GLY A 477 -22.14 15.57 19.35
N PRO A 478 -23.44 15.35 19.18
CA PRO A 478 -24.31 16.26 18.46
C PRO A 478 -24.22 17.69 19.00
N LEU A 479 -24.50 18.68 18.16
CA LEU A 479 -24.67 20.08 18.60
C LEU A 479 -25.84 20.16 19.58
N ASP A 480 -25.69 21.00 20.60
CA ASP A 480 -26.82 21.33 21.44
C ASP A 480 -27.85 22.17 20.68
N GLU A 481 -29.05 22.28 21.25
CA GLU A 481 -30.18 22.95 20.62
C GLU A 481 -29.88 24.43 20.27
N ALA A 482 -29.04 25.11 21.08
CA ALA A 482 -28.68 26.50 20.86
C ALA A 482 -27.67 26.65 19.70
N ASP A 483 -26.65 25.81 19.64
CA ASP A 483 -25.67 25.76 18.56
C ASP A 483 -26.31 25.27 17.26
N ALA A 484 -27.23 24.31 17.32
CA ALA A 484 -28.02 23.84 16.18
C ALA A 484 -28.95 24.95 15.65
N ALA A 485 -29.58 25.73 16.54
CA ALA A 485 -30.39 26.91 16.19
C ALA A 485 -29.55 28.05 15.59
N ALA A 486 -28.33 28.25 16.08
CA ALA A 486 -27.41 29.23 15.54
C ALA A 486 -26.86 28.81 14.17
N LEU A 487 -26.61 27.51 13.97
CA LEU A 487 -26.20 26.95 12.69
C LEU A 487 -27.35 27.18 11.70
N THR A 488 -28.53 26.59 11.93
CA THR A 488 -29.74 26.81 11.11
C THR A 488 -30.04 28.29 10.80
N GLY A 489 -29.90 29.20 11.77
CA GLY A 489 -30.10 30.64 11.54
C GLY A 489 -29.03 31.31 10.67
N ALA A 490 -27.76 30.92 10.78
CA ALA A 490 -26.71 31.36 9.86
C ALA A 490 -26.88 30.74 8.47
N LEU A 491 -27.65 29.65 8.42
CA LEU A 491 -27.79 28.79 7.28
C LEU A 491 -28.97 29.27 6.38
N ALA A 492 -30.16 29.44 6.92
CA ALA A 492 -31.33 29.93 6.19
C ALA A 492 -32.25 30.70 7.14
N ASP A 493 -33.03 31.64 6.60
CA ASP A 493 -34.08 32.30 7.38
C ASP A 493 -35.30 31.37 7.48
N LEU A 494 -35.35 30.59 8.57
CA LEU A 494 -36.38 29.58 8.86
C LEU A 494 -37.27 30.09 10.00
N ASP A 495 -38.58 29.83 9.91
CA ASP A 495 -39.49 30.05 11.04
C ASP A 495 -39.11 29.16 12.24
N ASP A 496 -39.57 29.53 13.43
CA ASP A 496 -39.18 28.87 14.68
C ASP A 496 -39.62 27.39 14.74
N LYS A 497 -40.67 27.02 14.01
CA LYS A 497 -41.22 25.65 14.01
C LYS A 497 -40.42 24.74 13.08
N VAL A 498 -40.20 25.15 11.82
CA VAL A 498 -39.36 24.46 10.83
C VAL A 498 -37.92 24.33 11.33
N ARG A 499 -37.42 25.37 12.02
CA ARG A 499 -36.10 25.33 12.67
C ARG A 499 -36.06 24.27 13.77
N ALA A 500 -37.07 24.23 14.65
CA ALA A 500 -37.16 23.22 15.70
C ALA A 500 -37.26 21.81 15.12
N ASP A 501 -38.02 21.61 14.04
CA ASP A 501 -38.15 20.33 13.36
C ASP A 501 -36.83 19.91 12.67
N CYS A 502 -36.10 20.84 12.06
CA CYS A 502 -34.77 20.59 11.49
C CYS A 502 -33.80 20.12 12.57
N ILE A 503 -33.79 20.80 13.72
CA ILE A 503 -32.93 20.47 14.86
C ILE A 503 -33.30 19.10 15.43
N ALA A 504 -34.60 18.85 15.64
CA ALA A 504 -35.10 17.60 16.20
C ALA A 504 -34.81 16.41 15.28
N ARG A 505 -34.94 16.57 13.96
CA ARG A 505 -34.72 15.49 12.99
C ARG A 505 -33.23 15.30 12.69
N ALA A 506 -32.44 16.36 12.70
CA ALA A 506 -30.99 16.27 12.63
C ALA A 506 -30.39 15.56 13.84
N ASP A 507 -31.12 15.54 14.96
CA ASP A 507 -30.69 15.06 16.28
C ASP A 507 -29.29 15.61 16.63
N GLY A 508 -29.09 16.90 16.32
CA GLY A 508 -27.84 17.64 16.50
C GLY A 508 -26.66 17.28 15.57
N ASN A 509 -26.83 16.41 14.56
CA ASN A 509 -25.78 16.16 13.56
C ASN A 509 -25.63 17.38 12.62
N PRO A 510 -24.48 18.11 12.63
CA PRO A 510 -24.30 19.32 11.84
C PRO A 510 -24.51 19.12 10.36
N LEU A 511 -23.88 18.11 9.75
CA LEU A 511 -23.98 17.88 8.30
C LEU A 511 -25.45 17.64 7.90
N PHE A 512 -26.15 16.79 8.67
CA PHE A 512 -27.56 16.53 8.40
C PHE A 512 -28.41 17.78 8.61
N LEU A 513 -28.13 18.56 9.65
CA LEU A 513 -28.78 19.83 9.91
C LEU A 513 -28.54 20.86 8.81
N GLU A 514 -27.34 20.92 8.22
CA GLU A 514 -27.04 21.79 7.08
C GLU A 514 -27.91 21.44 5.88
N HIS A 515 -27.99 20.14 5.56
CA HIS A 515 -28.78 19.62 4.46
C HIS A 515 -30.29 19.87 4.69
N LEU A 516 -30.79 19.56 5.90
CA LEU A 516 -32.19 19.82 6.28
C LEU A 516 -32.53 21.31 6.23
N ALA A 517 -31.66 22.18 6.73
CA ALA A 517 -31.89 23.63 6.73
C ALA A 517 -31.70 24.28 5.34
N ARG A 518 -30.90 23.70 4.43
CA ARG A 518 -30.87 24.14 3.01
C ARG A 518 -32.15 23.71 2.31
N ALA A 519 -32.54 22.46 2.45
CA ALA A 519 -33.78 21.95 1.88
C ALA A 519 -35.01 22.74 2.40
N ALA A 520 -35.13 22.94 3.71
CA ALA A 520 -36.19 23.77 4.30
C ALA A 520 -36.08 25.25 3.88
N GLY A 521 -34.84 25.74 3.69
CA GLY A 521 -34.52 27.09 3.24
C GLY A 521 -34.96 27.38 1.79
N GLU A 522 -34.84 26.39 0.91
CA GLU A 522 -35.17 26.44 -0.51
C GLU A 522 -36.66 26.16 -0.77
N SER A 523 -37.31 25.32 0.06
CA SER A 523 -38.67 24.81 -0.16
C SER A 523 -39.76 25.51 0.67
N GLY A 524 -39.48 25.91 1.92
CA GLY A 524 -40.44 26.66 2.76
C GLY A 524 -41.34 25.86 3.65
N THR A 525 -40.89 24.65 3.93
CA THR A 525 -41.73 23.50 4.15
C THR A 525 -41.38 22.78 5.48
N ASP A 526 -42.34 22.67 6.43
CA ASP A 526 -42.42 21.82 7.66
C ASP A 526 -42.10 20.30 7.47
N THR A 527 -41.95 19.79 6.25
CA THR A 527 -41.72 18.38 5.92
C THR A 527 -40.27 18.14 5.51
N LEU A 528 -39.55 17.48 6.40
CA LEU A 528 -38.12 17.19 6.26
C LEU A 528 -37.90 15.77 5.72
N PRO A 529 -36.92 15.52 4.82
CA PRO A 529 -36.66 14.20 4.24
C PRO A 529 -36.35 13.08 5.26
N ASP A 530 -36.61 11.83 4.87
CA ASP A 530 -36.53 10.65 5.74
C ASP A 530 -35.13 9.98 5.83
N SER A 531 -34.16 10.30 4.94
CA SER A 531 -32.77 9.81 5.07
C SER A 531 -31.73 10.64 4.29
N VAL A 532 -30.45 10.56 4.71
CA VAL A 532 -29.31 11.23 4.05
C VAL A 532 -29.07 10.72 2.62
N GLN A 533 -29.27 9.42 2.38
CA GLN A 533 -29.09 8.79 1.06
C GLN A 533 -30.08 9.36 0.03
N SER A 534 -31.32 9.62 0.45
CA SER A 534 -32.36 10.23 -0.39
C SER A 534 -32.02 11.67 -0.80
N ILE A 535 -31.38 12.44 0.10
CA ILE A 535 -30.96 13.82 -0.17
C ILE A 535 -29.78 13.84 -1.16
N VAL A 536 -28.79 12.96 -0.95
CA VAL A 536 -27.61 12.85 -1.83
C VAL A 536 -28.01 12.45 -3.25
N LEU A 537 -28.84 11.41 -3.40
CA LEU A 537 -29.28 10.93 -4.71
C LEU A 537 -30.14 11.99 -5.42
N ALA A 538 -31.00 12.71 -4.70
CA ALA A 538 -31.78 13.81 -5.27
C ALA A 538 -30.88 14.95 -5.80
N GLN A 539 -29.78 15.28 -5.11
CA GLN A 539 -28.82 16.28 -5.58
C GLN A 539 -28.03 15.82 -6.82
N VAL A 540 -27.70 14.52 -6.89
CA VAL A 540 -26.96 13.92 -8.01
C VAL A 540 -27.85 13.76 -9.25
N ASP A 541 -29.14 13.47 -9.08
CA ASP A 541 -30.10 13.37 -10.17
C ASP A 541 -30.39 14.72 -10.83
N GLN A 542 -30.32 15.82 -10.07
CA GLN A 542 -30.39 17.19 -10.58
C GLN A 542 -29.16 17.62 -11.41
N LEU A 543 -28.12 16.79 -11.49
CA LEU A 543 -26.98 17.06 -12.36
C LEU A 543 -27.31 16.70 -13.81
N PRO A 544 -26.81 17.48 -14.79
CA PRO A 544 -26.72 17.07 -16.19
C PRO A 544 -26.16 15.65 -16.35
N ALA A 545 -26.61 14.91 -17.36
CA ALA A 545 -26.25 13.50 -17.54
C ALA A 545 -24.72 13.26 -17.59
N ASN A 546 -23.97 14.18 -18.19
CA ASN A 546 -22.50 14.16 -18.22
C ASN A 546 -21.86 14.35 -16.84
N GLU A 547 -22.39 15.23 -16.00
CA GLU A 547 -21.90 15.48 -14.63
C GLU A 547 -22.27 14.33 -13.69
N ARG A 548 -23.44 13.71 -13.89
CA ARG A 548 -23.86 12.51 -13.16
C ARG A 548 -22.98 11.31 -13.48
N GLU A 549 -22.73 11.07 -14.77
CA GLU A 549 -21.86 9.99 -15.22
C GLU A 549 -20.41 10.19 -14.74
N LEU A 550 -19.96 11.45 -14.66
CA LEU A 550 -18.69 11.83 -14.03
C LEU A 550 -18.65 11.41 -12.56
N LEU A 551 -19.67 11.78 -11.76
CA LEU A 551 -19.71 11.40 -10.34
C LEU A 551 -19.83 9.88 -10.12
N GLN A 552 -20.57 9.19 -10.98
CA GLN A 552 -20.67 7.73 -10.96
C GLN A 552 -19.34 7.05 -11.29
N ALA A 553 -18.59 7.56 -12.27
CA ALA A 553 -17.24 7.06 -12.55
C ALA A 553 -16.25 7.44 -11.45
N ALA A 554 -16.36 8.65 -10.90
CA ALA A 554 -15.55 9.12 -9.79
C ALA A 554 -15.74 8.27 -8.52
N SER A 555 -16.97 7.82 -8.25
CA SER A 555 -17.27 7.01 -7.06
C SER A 555 -16.58 5.65 -7.08
N ALA A 556 -16.22 5.14 -8.27
CA ALA A 556 -15.45 3.90 -8.42
C ALA A 556 -13.99 4.02 -7.94
N PHE A 557 -13.42 5.23 -7.90
CA PHE A 557 -12.09 5.50 -7.34
C PHE A 557 -12.10 5.65 -5.81
N GLY A 558 -13.26 5.61 -5.16
CA GLY A 558 -13.38 5.90 -3.73
C GLY A 558 -13.61 7.39 -3.46
N GLN A 559 -13.14 7.90 -2.32
CA GLN A 559 -13.47 9.28 -1.90
C GLN A 559 -12.73 10.37 -2.67
N ARG A 560 -11.59 10.07 -3.30
CA ARG A 560 -10.75 11.04 -3.99
C ARG A 560 -10.49 10.57 -5.42
N PHE A 561 -10.54 11.48 -6.37
CA PHE A 561 -10.38 11.19 -7.79
C PHE A 561 -9.70 12.35 -8.51
N THR A 562 -9.08 12.07 -9.65
CA THR A 562 -8.52 13.10 -10.54
C THR A 562 -9.38 13.22 -11.80
N VAL A 563 -9.40 14.40 -12.40
CA VAL A 563 -10.11 14.61 -13.68
C VAL A 563 -9.54 13.68 -14.76
N GLY A 564 -8.22 13.48 -14.77
CA GLY A 564 -7.56 12.54 -15.68
C GLY A 564 -8.00 11.09 -15.48
N GLY A 565 -8.12 10.65 -14.23
CA GLY A 565 -8.63 9.31 -13.91
C GLY A 565 -10.07 9.12 -14.38
N VAL A 566 -10.97 10.04 -14.06
CA VAL A 566 -12.39 9.95 -14.48
C VAL A 566 -12.53 10.02 -16.00
N ALA A 567 -11.73 10.86 -16.67
CA ALA A 567 -11.69 10.91 -18.13
C ALA A 567 -11.26 9.57 -18.76
N ALA A 568 -10.32 8.87 -18.14
CA ALA A 568 -9.91 7.53 -18.59
C ALA A 568 -11.04 6.49 -18.43
N LEU A 569 -11.78 6.50 -17.32
CA LEU A 569 -12.93 5.60 -17.10
C LEU A 569 -14.07 5.85 -18.10
N LEU A 570 -14.32 7.12 -18.43
CA LEU A 570 -15.39 7.51 -19.35
C LEU A 570 -14.97 7.46 -20.84
N GLY A 571 -13.67 7.31 -21.14
CA GLY A 571 -13.14 7.32 -22.50
C GLY A 571 -13.31 8.66 -23.23
N ARG A 572 -13.44 9.77 -22.49
CA ARG A 572 -13.64 11.12 -23.04
C ARG A 572 -13.02 12.20 -22.15
N THR A 573 -12.70 13.35 -22.73
CA THR A 573 -12.29 14.52 -21.94
C THR A 573 -13.43 14.99 -21.04
N VAL A 574 -13.11 15.30 -19.79
CA VAL A 574 -14.05 15.78 -18.78
C VAL A 574 -13.74 17.25 -18.51
N ALA A 575 -14.72 18.14 -18.71
CA ALA A 575 -14.59 19.56 -18.40
C ALA A 575 -15.44 19.91 -17.18
N ASP A 576 -14.85 20.74 -16.34
CA ASP A 576 -15.44 21.48 -15.20
C ASP A 576 -16.09 20.65 -14.09
N VAL A 577 -15.31 20.37 -13.03
CA VAL A 577 -15.81 19.81 -11.77
C VAL A 577 -16.25 20.94 -10.80
N GLU A 578 -16.00 22.22 -11.13
CA GLU A 578 -16.34 23.35 -10.26
C GLU A 578 -17.87 23.54 -10.18
N THR A 579 -18.63 23.21 -11.22
CA THR A 579 -20.11 23.22 -11.19
C THR A 579 -20.66 22.23 -10.16
N ILE A 580 -20.05 21.04 -10.08
CA ILE A 580 -20.38 20.01 -9.09
C ILE A 580 -19.91 20.43 -7.69
N ALA A 581 -18.75 21.09 -7.61
CA ALA A 581 -18.20 21.61 -6.36
C ALA A 581 -19.05 22.74 -5.76
N ALA A 582 -19.59 23.62 -6.60
CA ALA A 582 -20.50 24.69 -6.19
C ALA A 582 -21.79 24.15 -5.53
N ARG A 583 -22.19 22.93 -5.88
CA ARG A 583 -23.33 22.22 -5.27
C ARG A 583 -22.97 21.47 -3.98
N GLY A 584 -21.70 21.50 -3.57
CA GLY A 584 -21.22 20.90 -2.32
C GLY A 584 -21.13 19.38 -2.33
N LEU A 585 -21.17 18.73 -3.51
CA LEU A 585 -21.03 17.27 -3.64
C LEU A 585 -19.57 16.82 -3.63
N VAL A 586 -18.69 17.67 -4.15
CA VAL A 586 -17.24 17.48 -4.18
C VAL A 586 -16.53 18.75 -3.76
N ARG A 587 -15.29 18.65 -3.31
CA ARG A 587 -14.44 19.77 -2.94
C ARG A 587 -13.05 19.58 -3.50
N ARG A 588 -12.37 20.70 -3.74
CA ARG A 588 -11.00 20.70 -4.25
C ARG A 588 -10.03 20.23 -3.16
N ASP A 589 -9.07 19.40 -3.54
CA ASP A 589 -8.13 18.77 -2.62
C ASP A 589 -6.75 18.66 -3.30
N GLY A 590 -6.02 19.78 -3.32
CA GLY A 590 -4.79 19.95 -4.10
C GLY A 590 -5.08 19.92 -5.61
N GLU A 591 -4.38 19.04 -6.34
CA GLU A 591 -4.60 18.77 -7.78
C GLU A 591 -5.73 17.77 -8.05
N ALA A 592 -6.31 17.18 -7.00
CA ALA A 592 -7.40 16.22 -7.10
C ALA A 592 -8.71 16.80 -6.57
N TRP A 593 -9.76 15.99 -6.70
CA TRP A 593 -11.08 16.24 -6.17
C TRP A 593 -11.43 15.20 -5.14
N ARG A 594 -12.16 15.60 -4.10
CA ARG A 594 -12.67 14.69 -3.08
C ARG A 594 -14.18 14.86 -2.97
N PHE A 595 -14.92 13.76 -2.77
CA PHE A 595 -16.31 13.86 -2.37
C PHE A 595 -16.41 14.66 -1.06
N ALA A 596 -17.41 15.54 -0.97
CA ALA A 596 -17.61 16.33 0.23
C ALA A 596 -17.82 15.42 1.46
N HIS A 597 -18.36 14.21 1.24
CA HIS A 597 -18.51 13.20 2.27
C HIS A 597 -18.47 11.76 1.71
N ALA A 598 -18.04 10.80 2.54
CA ALA A 598 -18.06 9.37 2.22
C ALA A 598 -19.46 8.87 1.83
N LEU A 599 -20.48 9.25 2.60
CA LEU A 599 -21.89 8.91 2.31
C LEU A 599 -22.38 9.44 0.96
N VAL A 600 -21.83 10.56 0.46
CA VAL A 600 -22.14 11.07 -0.88
C VAL A 600 -21.63 10.09 -1.92
N ARG A 601 -20.35 9.69 -1.79
CA ARG A 601 -19.72 8.68 -2.65
C ARG A 601 -20.43 7.33 -2.57
N ASP A 602 -20.69 6.85 -1.36
CA ASP A 602 -21.28 5.54 -1.11
C ASP A 602 -22.71 5.47 -1.66
N GLY A 603 -23.52 6.52 -1.43
CA GLY A 603 -24.85 6.62 -2.01
C GLY A 603 -24.85 6.58 -3.54
N ILE A 604 -23.88 7.26 -4.19
CA ILE A 604 -23.72 7.24 -5.65
C ILE A 604 -23.22 5.87 -6.13
N TYR A 605 -22.22 5.29 -5.46
CA TYR A 605 -21.64 4.01 -5.85
C TYR A 605 -22.63 2.85 -5.69
N GLU A 606 -23.39 2.80 -4.58
CA GLU A 606 -24.43 1.81 -4.32
C GLU A 606 -25.63 1.93 -5.26
N SER A 607 -25.82 3.09 -5.92
CA SER A 607 -26.85 3.27 -6.96
C SER A 607 -26.50 2.59 -8.28
N LEU A 608 -25.24 2.18 -8.48
CA LEU A 608 -24.79 1.55 -9.71
C LEU A 608 -25.30 0.10 -9.80
N LEU A 609 -25.74 -0.29 -11.00
CA LEU A 609 -25.94 -1.71 -11.31
C LEU A 609 -24.62 -2.46 -11.20
N SER A 610 -24.66 -3.72 -10.77
CA SER A 610 -23.46 -4.56 -10.56
C SER A 610 -22.58 -4.66 -11.80
N THR A 611 -23.17 -4.76 -13.00
CA THR A 611 -22.46 -4.77 -14.28
C THR A 611 -21.73 -3.45 -14.54
N ARG A 612 -22.37 -2.31 -14.26
CA ARG A 612 -21.75 -0.99 -14.44
C ARG A 612 -20.60 -0.77 -13.46
N ALA A 613 -20.75 -1.18 -12.21
CA ALA A 613 -19.67 -1.10 -11.23
C ALA A 613 -18.45 -1.95 -11.65
N GLN A 614 -18.69 -3.14 -12.20
CA GLN A 614 -17.62 -3.98 -12.75
C GLN A 614 -16.91 -3.31 -13.94
N ASP A 615 -17.66 -2.76 -14.90
CA ASP A 615 -17.07 -2.06 -16.06
C ASP A 615 -16.19 -0.88 -15.63
N LEU A 616 -16.66 -0.09 -14.66
CA LEU A 616 -15.90 1.04 -14.12
C LEU A 616 -14.63 0.60 -13.39
N HIS A 617 -14.70 -0.50 -12.65
CA HIS A 617 -13.52 -1.07 -12.00
C HIS A 617 -12.52 -1.67 -12.99
N LEU A 618 -12.98 -2.31 -14.06
CA LEU A 618 -12.09 -2.80 -15.11
C LEU A 618 -11.37 -1.63 -15.82
N ALA A 619 -12.08 -0.54 -16.09
CA ALA A 619 -11.47 0.67 -16.65
C ALA A 619 -10.49 1.35 -15.66
N ALA A 620 -10.82 1.37 -14.37
CA ALA A 620 -9.92 1.87 -13.32
C ALA A 620 -8.66 1.01 -13.18
N ALA A 621 -8.78 -0.32 -13.29
CA ALA A 621 -7.64 -1.22 -13.34
C ALA A 621 -6.72 -0.87 -14.52
N GLY A 622 -7.27 -0.61 -15.71
CA GLY A 622 -6.51 -0.17 -16.87
C GLY A 622 -5.77 1.16 -16.66
N TRP A 623 -6.39 2.11 -15.96
CA TRP A 623 -5.75 3.39 -15.59
C TRP A 623 -4.54 3.19 -14.67
N TYR A 624 -4.65 2.30 -13.69
CA TYR A 624 -3.60 2.04 -12.70
C TYR A 624 -2.53 1.04 -13.15
N ALA A 625 -2.73 0.29 -14.23
CA ALA A 625 -1.81 -0.78 -14.67
C ALA A 625 -0.33 -0.38 -14.78
N THR A 626 -0.04 0.88 -15.13
CA THR A 626 1.33 1.43 -15.24
C THR A 626 1.66 2.47 -14.16
N ARG A 627 0.71 2.72 -13.26
CA ARG A 627 0.82 3.75 -12.21
C ARG A 627 0.99 3.07 -10.86
N ASP A 628 0.07 2.20 -10.49
CA ASP A 628 0.01 1.56 -9.18
C ASP A 628 -0.38 0.08 -9.30
N ALA A 629 0.55 -0.82 -8.99
CA ALA A 629 0.30 -2.26 -9.07
C ALA A 629 -0.73 -2.75 -8.03
N THR A 630 -0.76 -2.14 -6.84
CA THR A 630 -1.71 -2.51 -5.78
C THR A 630 -3.11 -2.13 -6.21
N LEU A 631 -3.35 -0.87 -6.57
CA LEU A 631 -4.68 -0.40 -6.98
C LEU A 631 -5.14 -1.09 -8.27
N HIS A 632 -4.22 -1.41 -9.18
CA HIS A 632 -4.53 -2.24 -10.34
C HIS A 632 -5.12 -3.59 -9.94
N ALA A 633 -4.46 -4.33 -9.05
CA ALA A 633 -4.93 -5.62 -8.55
C ALA A 633 -6.27 -5.53 -7.82
N GLU A 634 -6.42 -4.49 -7.01
CA GLU A 634 -7.64 -4.20 -6.26
C GLU A 634 -8.85 -3.95 -7.14
N HIS A 635 -8.68 -3.16 -8.18
CA HIS A 635 -9.74 -2.86 -9.14
C HIS A 635 -10.09 -4.09 -10.00
N LEU A 636 -9.11 -4.90 -10.40
CA LEU A 636 -9.39 -6.19 -11.06
C LEU A 636 -10.21 -7.11 -10.13
N SER A 637 -9.87 -7.18 -8.85
CA SER A 637 -10.61 -7.97 -7.87
C SER A 637 -12.05 -7.50 -7.71
N LYS A 638 -12.28 -6.18 -7.60
CA LYS A 638 -13.65 -5.62 -7.54
C LYS A 638 -14.42 -5.79 -8.84
N ALA A 639 -13.74 -5.80 -9.98
CA ALA A 639 -14.32 -6.14 -11.28
C ALA A 639 -14.64 -7.64 -11.43
N ARG A 640 -14.15 -8.49 -10.49
CA ARG A 640 -14.19 -9.96 -10.58
C ARG A 640 -13.49 -10.47 -11.84
N ASP A 641 -12.39 -9.82 -12.20
CA ASP A 641 -11.59 -10.20 -13.35
C ASP A 641 -10.65 -11.37 -12.99
N PRO A 642 -10.54 -12.42 -13.83
CA PRO A 642 -9.65 -13.56 -13.59
C PRO A 642 -8.16 -13.22 -13.46
N GLN A 643 -7.73 -12.03 -13.90
CA GLN A 643 -6.35 -11.56 -13.78
C GLN A 643 -6.01 -11.00 -12.39
N ALA A 644 -6.99 -10.83 -11.49
CA ALA A 644 -6.75 -10.24 -10.17
C ALA A 644 -5.67 -10.97 -9.33
N PRO A 645 -5.62 -12.32 -9.27
CA PRO A 645 -4.58 -13.04 -8.53
C PRO A 645 -3.17 -12.75 -9.05
N ALA A 646 -2.96 -12.78 -10.37
CA ALA A 646 -1.68 -12.43 -11.00
C ALA A 646 -1.26 -10.99 -10.70
N ALA A 647 -2.22 -10.06 -10.71
CA ALA A 647 -1.95 -8.66 -10.37
C ALA A 647 -1.58 -8.49 -8.88
N PHE A 648 -2.26 -9.19 -7.96
CA PHE A 648 -1.90 -9.20 -6.54
C PHE A 648 -0.51 -9.79 -6.31
N LEU A 649 -0.17 -10.86 -7.04
CA LEU A 649 1.17 -11.45 -6.99
C LEU A 649 2.24 -10.45 -7.43
N SER A 650 2.01 -9.75 -8.54
CA SER A 650 2.93 -8.71 -9.03
C SER A 650 3.07 -7.57 -8.03
N ALA A 651 1.96 -7.10 -7.45
CA ALA A 651 1.97 -6.05 -6.44
C ALA A 651 2.72 -6.48 -5.17
N ALA A 652 2.47 -7.71 -4.70
CA ALA A 652 3.14 -8.28 -3.53
C ALA A 652 4.65 -8.42 -3.76
N ARG A 653 5.09 -8.86 -4.95
CA ARG A 653 6.51 -8.93 -5.31
C ARG A 653 7.18 -7.56 -5.26
N LEU A 654 6.52 -6.52 -5.76
CA LEU A 654 7.04 -5.15 -5.69
C LEU A 654 7.17 -4.66 -4.25
N GLN A 655 6.18 -4.94 -3.38
CA GLN A 655 6.26 -4.58 -1.96
C GLN A 655 7.35 -5.39 -1.23
N ALA A 656 7.49 -6.68 -1.51
CA ALA A 656 8.52 -7.53 -0.92
C ALA A 656 9.93 -7.09 -1.33
N ALA A 657 10.14 -6.76 -2.62
CA ALA A 657 11.40 -6.22 -3.12
C ALA A 657 11.76 -4.85 -2.51
N ALA A 658 10.75 -4.08 -2.08
CA ALA A 658 10.92 -2.85 -1.32
C ALA A 658 11.02 -3.07 0.21
N TYR A 659 11.15 -4.32 0.66
CA TYR A 659 11.21 -4.71 2.08
C TYR A 659 9.96 -4.35 2.91
N ARG A 660 8.81 -4.14 2.25
CA ARG A 660 7.50 -3.83 2.87
C ARG A 660 6.70 -5.11 3.11
N TYR A 661 7.28 -6.00 3.92
CA TYR A 661 6.75 -7.35 4.14
C TYR A 661 5.30 -7.40 4.65
N PRO A 662 4.85 -6.55 5.60
CA PRO A 662 3.45 -6.59 6.05
C PRO A 662 2.45 -6.28 4.92
N ALA A 663 2.75 -5.30 4.08
CA ALA A 663 1.92 -4.96 2.92
C ALA A 663 1.91 -6.10 1.89
N ALA A 664 3.08 -6.70 1.63
CA ALA A 664 3.20 -7.85 0.73
C ALA A 664 2.40 -9.07 1.24
N LEU A 665 2.42 -9.36 2.55
CA LEU A 665 1.63 -10.43 3.16
C LEU A 665 0.12 -10.19 3.05
N GLU A 666 -0.34 -8.94 3.24
CA GLU A 666 -1.76 -8.62 3.06
C GLU A 666 -2.18 -8.77 1.58
N LEU A 667 -1.33 -8.34 0.64
CA LEU A 667 -1.61 -8.51 -0.80
C LEU A 667 -1.65 -9.98 -1.22
N THR A 668 -0.72 -10.81 -0.73
CA THR A 668 -0.75 -12.26 -1.03
C THR A 668 -2.02 -12.91 -0.48
N LYS A 669 -2.40 -12.59 0.77
CA LYS A 669 -3.64 -13.06 1.39
C LYS A 669 -4.87 -12.67 0.58
N ARG A 670 -4.95 -11.41 0.13
CA ARG A 670 -6.06 -10.92 -0.69
C ARG A 670 -6.11 -11.60 -2.05
N GLY A 671 -4.96 -11.81 -2.69
CA GLY A 671 -4.84 -12.60 -3.91
C GLY A 671 -5.42 -14.00 -3.75
N LEU A 672 -5.04 -14.71 -2.68
CA LEU A 672 -5.53 -16.05 -2.36
C LEU A 672 -7.05 -16.11 -2.12
N THR A 673 -7.67 -15.01 -1.69
CA THR A 673 -9.13 -14.93 -1.47
C THR A 673 -9.92 -14.45 -2.69
N SER A 674 -9.25 -13.93 -3.72
CA SER A 674 -9.92 -13.20 -4.81
C SER A 674 -10.62 -14.09 -5.84
N ASP A 675 -10.09 -15.29 -6.11
CA ASP A 675 -10.73 -16.33 -6.93
C ASP A 675 -10.18 -17.73 -6.57
N PRO A 676 -11.03 -18.66 -6.07
CA PRO A 676 -10.60 -20.03 -5.74
C PRO A 676 -10.17 -20.89 -6.94
N ASP A 677 -10.60 -20.55 -8.15
CA ASP A 677 -10.36 -21.35 -9.37
C ASP A 677 -9.18 -20.83 -10.21
N ALA A 678 -8.48 -19.79 -9.73
CA ALA A 678 -7.38 -19.16 -10.45
C ALA A 678 -6.04 -19.92 -10.33
N GLY A 679 -5.26 -19.91 -11.42
CA GLY A 679 -4.02 -20.67 -11.55
C GLY A 679 -2.83 -20.18 -10.71
N ASP A 680 -2.87 -18.94 -10.20
CA ASP A 680 -1.73 -18.31 -9.50
C ASP A 680 -1.70 -18.58 -7.98
N GLY A 681 -2.63 -19.37 -7.44
CA GLY A 681 -2.71 -19.65 -6.00
C GLY A 681 -1.42 -20.23 -5.41
N PHE A 682 -0.73 -21.09 -6.17
CA PHE A 682 0.58 -21.63 -5.76
C PHE A 682 1.64 -20.54 -5.64
N GLU A 683 1.74 -19.63 -6.63
CA GLU A 683 2.73 -18.56 -6.62
C GLU A 683 2.51 -17.56 -5.49
N LEU A 684 1.25 -17.25 -5.18
CA LEU A 684 0.88 -16.37 -4.07
C LEU A 684 1.23 -17.01 -2.72
N ALA A 685 0.94 -18.30 -2.55
CA ALA A 685 1.26 -19.03 -1.32
C ALA A 685 2.78 -19.22 -1.16
N LEU A 686 3.50 -19.51 -2.25
CA LEU A 686 4.96 -19.58 -2.23
C LEU A 686 5.58 -18.24 -1.84
N LEU A 687 5.14 -17.13 -2.43
CA LEU A 687 5.62 -15.79 -2.09
C LEU A 687 5.31 -15.43 -0.63
N ASN A 688 4.16 -15.85 -0.10
CA ASN A 688 3.82 -15.64 1.31
C ASN A 688 4.84 -16.33 2.23
N ALA A 689 5.19 -17.59 1.92
CA ALA A 689 6.22 -18.35 2.64
C ALA A 689 7.63 -17.73 2.48
N ASP A 690 7.99 -17.28 1.27
CA ASP A 690 9.25 -16.55 0.99
C ASP A 690 9.34 -15.29 1.87
N ILE A 691 8.26 -14.50 1.96
CA ILE A 691 8.21 -13.30 2.81
C ILE A 691 8.36 -13.65 4.30
N HIS A 692 7.75 -14.75 4.76
CA HIS A 692 7.94 -15.21 6.14
C HIS A 692 9.40 -15.61 6.41
N HIS A 693 10.05 -16.30 5.47
CA HIS A 693 11.48 -16.62 5.56
C HIS A 693 12.33 -15.34 5.61
N ASP A 694 12.10 -14.39 4.71
CA ASP A 694 12.92 -13.17 4.58
C ASP A 694 12.67 -12.15 5.70
N SER A 695 11.50 -12.22 6.36
CA SER A 695 11.18 -11.44 7.56
C SER A 695 11.64 -12.09 8.87
N GLY A 696 12.29 -13.27 8.81
CA GLY A 696 12.81 -13.97 9.98
C GLY A 696 11.82 -14.89 10.71
N ASN A 697 10.58 -15.02 10.20
CA ASN A 697 9.56 -15.94 10.72
C ASN A 697 9.78 -17.37 10.21
N VAL A 698 10.98 -17.91 10.38
CA VAL A 698 11.48 -19.13 9.72
C VAL A 698 10.63 -20.36 10.03
N ARG A 699 10.11 -20.51 11.26
CA ARG A 699 9.25 -21.66 11.63
C ARG A 699 7.92 -21.66 10.88
N GLU A 700 7.29 -20.49 10.80
CA GLU A 700 6.05 -20.31 10.04
C GLU A 700 6.29 -20.62 8.55
N ALA A 701 7.40 -20.13 7.99
CA ALA A 701 7.77 -20.43 6.61
C ALA A 701 7.92 -21.94 6.35
N ILE A 702 8.60 -22.69 7.24
CA ILE A 702 8.73 -24.16 7.13
C ILE A 702 7.36 -24.84 7.08
N GLU A 703 6.44 -24.46 7.98
CA GLU A 703 5.09 -25.04 8.01
C GLU A 703 4.33 -24.75 6.71
N GLN A 704 4.45 -23.53 6.18
CA GLN A 704 3.82 -23.15 4.92
C GLN A 704 4.41 -23.87 3.71
N TYR A 705 5.74 -24.01 3.60
CA TYR A 705 6.36 -24.77 2.50
C TYR A 705 5.96 -26.24 2.52
N ARG A 706 5.87 -26.87 3.70
CA ARG A 706 5.40 -28.25 3.85
C ARG A 706 3.96 -28.41 3.36
N ALA A 707 3.07 -27.55 3.84
CA ALA A 707 1.66 -27.55 3.42
C ALA A 707 1.53 -27.34 1.90
N LEU A 708 2.34 -26.45 1.32
CA LEU A 708 2.35 -26.18 -0.12
C LEU A 708 2.79 -27.40 -0.94
N GLY A 709 3.84 -28.11 -0.49
CA GLY A 709 4.33 -29.32 -1.15
C GLY A 709 3.36 -30.51 -1.09
N GLU A 710 2.54 -30.59 -0.03
CA GLU A 710 1.48 -31.58 0.11
C GLU A 710 0.25 -31.25 -0.77
N ALA A 711 -0.15 -29.97 -0.81
CA ALA A 711 -1.30 -29.51 -1.56
C ALA A 711 -1.09 -29.53 -3.09
N HIS A 712 0.15 -29.36 -3.57
CA HIS A 712 0.48 -29.28 -5.00
C HIS A 712 1.41 -30.43 -5.44
N PRO A 713 0.84 -31.58 -5.86
CA PRO A 713 1.61 -32.79 -6.06
C PRO A 713 2.43 -32.86 -7.35
N ALA A 714 2.35 -31.84 -8.23
CA ALA A 714 3.18 -31.79 -9.43
C ALA A 714 4.68 -31.74 -9.05
N PRO A 715 5.56 -32.49 -9.75
CA PRO A 715 6.98 -32.58 -9.41
C PRO A 715 7.67 -31.21 -9.30
N GLU A 716 7.34 -30.28 -10.18
CA GLU A 716 7.95 -28.94 -10.27
C GLU A 716 7.55 -28.06 -9.08
N THR A 717 6.26 -28.04 -8.72
CA THR A 717 5.75 -27.26 -7.58
C THR A 717 6.23 -27.82 -6.25
N ARG A 718 6.26 -29.15 -6.13
CA ARG A 718 6.77 -29.82 -4.93
C ARG A 718 8.26 -29.56 -4.74
N ALA A 719 9.03 -29.54 -5.82
CA ALA A 719 10.45 -29.22 -5.78
C ALA A 719 10.70 -27.77 -5.32
N ARG A 720 9.96 -26.80 -5.85
CA ARG A 720 10.08 -25.39 -5.43
C ARG A 720 9.75 -25.18 -3.95
N ALA A 721 8.68 -25.80 -3.46
CA ALA A 721 8.33 -25.75 -2.03
C ALA A 721 9.41 -26.43 -1.16
N ALA A 722 9.96 -27.57 -1.62
CA ALA A 722 11.04 -28.27 -0.93
C ALA A 722 12.32 -27.41 -0.83
N LEU A 723 12.67 -26.68 -1.89
CA LEU A 723 13.82 -25.78 -1.88
C LEU A 723 13.64 -24.62 -0.89
N GLY A 724 12.42 -24.06 -0.77
CA GLY A 724 12.10 -23.05 0.24
C GLY A 724 12.22 -23.59 1.67
N GLU A 725 11.74 -24.82 1.91
CA GLU A 725 11.92 -25.51 3.19
C GLU A 725 13.40 -25.72 3.53
N VAL A 726 14.20 -26.20 2.57
CA VAL A 726 15.65 -26.39 2.75
C VAL A 726 16.36 -25.07 3.04
N ALA A 727 15.95 -23.97 2.40
CA ALA A 727 16.48 -22.65 2.69
C ALA A 727 16.30 -22.28 4.17
N CYS A 728 15.14 -22.59 4.75
CA CYS A 728 14.83 -22.36 6.15
C CYS A 728 15.61 -23.28 7.10
N LEU A 729 15.69 -24.59 6.79
CA LEU A 729 16.43 -25.57 7.58
C LEU A 729 17.93 -25.23 7.68
N ARG A 730 18.49 -24.64 6.62
CA ARG A 730 19.86 -24.11 6.64
C ARG A 730 20.03 -22.96 7.64
N VAL A 731 19.04 -22.08 7.77
CA VAL A 731 19.06 -20.97 8.73
C VAL A 731 18.90 -21.48 10.16
N THR A 732 18.09 -22.51 10.40
CA THR A 732 17.93 -23.12 11.73
C THR A 732 19.07 -24.07 12.12
N GLY A 733 19.90 -24.48 11.16
CA GLY A 733 21.05 -25.36 11.36
C GLY A 733 20.72 -26.86 11.35
N GLU A 734 19.55 -27.24 10.81
CA GLU A 734 19.06 -28.62 10.72
C GLU A 734 19.66 -29.34 9.49
N VAL A 735 20.97 -29.61 9.53
CA VAL A 735 21.75 -30.05 8.36
C VAL A 735 21.26 -31.38 7.77
N ASP A 736 21.09 -32.40 8.61
CA ASP A 736 20.69 -33.75 8.15
C ASP A 736 19.28 -33.76 7.55
N GLU A 737 18.35 -33.00 8.15
CA GLU A 737 16.99 -32.85 7.65
C GLU A 737 16.97 -32.12 6.31
N GLY A 738 17.78 -31.06 6.16
CA GLY A 738 17.94 -30.35 4.90
C GLY A 738 18.48 -31.24 3.77
N LEU A 739 19.51 -32.05 4.05
CA LEU A 739 20.08 -32.99 3.07
C LEU A 739 19.06 -34.08 2.69
N ALA A 740 18.40 -34.69 3.68
CA ALA A 740 17.36 -35.68 3.43
C ALA A 740 16.20 -35.09 2.61
N ARG A 741 15.85 -33.82 2.85
CA ARG A 741 14.81 -33.15 2.07
C ARG A 741 15.21 -32.92 0.62
N LEU A 742 16.46 -32.53 0.35
CA LEU A 742 16.99 -32.41 -1.01
C LEU A 742 16.94 -33.73 -1.78
N GLU A 743 17.17 -34.87 -1.12
CA GLU A 743 17.09 -36.21 -1.76
C GLU A 743 15.68 -36.57 -2.25
N THR A 744 14.65 -35.93 -1.72
CA THR A 744 13.26 -36.15 -2.16
C THR A 744 12.87 -35.36 -3.42
N ILE A 745 13.74 -34.44 -3.87
CA ILE A 745 13.49 -33.61 -5.03
C ILE A 745 13.81 -34.39 -6.30
N ASP A 746 12.85 -34.43 -7.22
CA ASP A 746 13.08 -34.96 -8.56
C ASP A 746 13.94 -33.99 -9.36
N PHE A 747 15.18 -34.38 -9.66
CA PHE A 747 16.14 -33.48 -10.32
C PHE A 747 15.69 -33.08 -11.73
N ASP A 748 14.96 -33.94 -12.43
CA ASP A 748 14.46 -33.68 -13.79
C ASP A 748 13.31 -32.65 -13.81
N SER A 749 12.74 -32.32 -12.65
CA SER A 749 11.67 -31.31 -12.51
C SER A 749 12.20 -29.88 -12.27
N LEU A 750 13.52 -29.71 -12.16
CA LEU A 750 14.15 -28.43 -11.82
C LEU A 750 14.48 -27.61 -13.07
N ASP A 751 14.05 -26.35 -13.10
CA ASP A 751 14.56 -25.37 -14.06
C ASP A 751 15.94 -24.82 -13.63
N GLN A 752 16.55 -23.98 -14.45
CA GLN A 752 17.89 -23.42 -14.17
C GLN A 752 17.95 -22.64 -12.84
N GLN A 753 16.89 -21.90 -12.48
CA GLN A 753 16.88 -21.15 -11.22
C GLN A 753 16.76 -22.09 -10.01
N ALA A 754 15.93 -23.13 -10.13
CA ALA A 754 15.77 -24.13 -9.10
C ALA A 754 17.02 -25.01 -8.95
N LEU A 755 17.72 -25.32 -10.05
CA LEU A 755 19.02 -26.02 -10.05
C LEU A 755 20.10 -25.22 -9.32
N THR A 756 20.18 -23.91 -9.59
CA THR A 756 21.08 -23.00 -8.87
C THR A 756 20.84 -23.07 -7.37
N ARG A 757 19.58 -22.93 -6.93
CA ARG A 757 19.19 -23.00 -5.51
C ARG A 757 19.51 -24.37 -4.90
N PHE A 758 19.16 -25.45 -5.61
CA PHE A 758 19.40 -26.82 -5.17
C PHE A 758 20.88 -27.07 -4.87
N HIS A 759 21.75 -26.74 -5.83
CA HIS A 759 23.18 -26.92 -5.69
C HIS A 759 23.77 -26.01 -4.62
N HIS A 760 23.38 -24.73 -4.57
CA HIS A 760 23.86 -23.81 -3.54
C HIS A 760 23.50 -24.27 -2.13
N TYR A 761 22.24 -24.69 -1.91
CA TYR A 761 21.80 -25.18 -0.60
C TYR A 761 22.49 -26.49 -0.22
N ARG A 762 22.62 -27.44 -1.16
CA ARG A 762 23.34 -28.69 -0.91
C ARG A 762 24.80 -28.44 -0.55
N GLY A 763 25.47 -27.54 -1.27
CA GLY A 763 26.84 -27.13 -1.00
C GLY A 763 26.99 -26.54 0.39
N THR A 764 26.13 -25.61 0.78
CA THR A 764 26.17 -24.98 2.11
C THR A 764 25.92 -25.97 3.26
N LEU A 765 25.02 -26.94 3.04
CA LEU A 765 24.77 -28.02 4.01
C LEU A 765 25.97 -28.97 4.12
N ARG A 766 26.59 -29.34 2.99
CA ARG A 766 27.83 -30.15 2.95
C ARG A 766 29.01 -29.47 3.62
N PHE A 767 29.15 -28.15 3.45
CA PHE A 767 30.12 -27.37 4.21
C PHE A 767 29.90 -27.54 5.73
N SER A 768 28.64 -27.45 6.17
CA SER A 768 28.28 -27.58 7.58
C SER A 768 28.53 -28.98 8.15
N SER A 769 28.53 -30.02 7.31
CA SER A 769 28.89 -31.40 7.67
C SER A 769 30.36 -31.76 7.38
N ALA A 770 31.20 -30.78 7.01
CA ALA A 770 32.61 -30.93 6.65
C ALA A 770 32.92 -31.79 5.41
N ASP A 771 31.96 -31.96 4.50
CA ASP A 771 32.19 -32.47 3.15
C ASP A 771 32.63 -31.33 2.22
N ILE A 772 33.90 -30.95 2.31
CA ILE A 772 34.44 -29.77 1.61
C ILE A 772 34.54 -29.99 0.10
N THR A 773 34.92 -31.20 -0.33
CA THR A 773 34.99 -31.57 -1.75
C THR A 773 33.61 -31.55 -2.39
N GLY A 774 32.61 -32.14 -1.72
CA GLY A 774 31.23 -32.12 -2.18
C GLY A 774 30.60 -30.73 -2.13
N CYS A 775 31.01 -29.86 -1.20
CA CYS A 775 30.63 -28.45 -1.16
C CYS A 775 31.13 -27.71 -2.41
N LEU A 776 32.43 -27.79 -2.72
CA LEU A 776 33.03 -27.08 -3.85
C LEU A 776 32.34 -27.44 -5.18
N ALA A 777 32.19 -28.74 -5.45
CA ALA A 777 31.55 -29.22 -6.68
C ALA A 777 30.10 -28.71 -6.82
N ASP A 778 29.37 -28.62 -5.72
CA ASP A 778 28.01 -28.07 -5.73
C ASP A 778 28.00 -26.56 -5.94
N GLN A 779 28.91 -25.80 -5.33
CA GLN A 779 28.95 -24.35 -5.50
C GLN A 779 29.42 -23.96 -6.92
N GLU A 780 30.34 -24.72 -7.53
CA GLU A 780 30.71 -24.57 -8.95
C GLU A 780 29.52 -24.82 -9.88
N ALA A 781 28.74 -25.89 -9.63
CA ALA A 781 27.52 -26.16 -10.38
C ALA A 781 26.47 -25.05 -10.19
N ALA A 782 26.31 -24.55 -8.97
CA ALA A 782 25.41 -23.43 -8.68
C ALA A 782 25.82 -22.16 -9.45
N LEU A 783 27.13 -21.85 -9.50
CA LEU A 783 27.65 -20.73 -10.26
C LEU A 783 27.38 -20.87 -11.76
N GLU A 784 27.59 -22.07 -12.33
CA GLU A 784 27.33 -22.34 -13.73
C GLU A 784 25.85 -22.10 -14.08
N TYR A 785 24.92 -22.66 -13.30
CA TYR A 785 23.48 -22.46 -13.54
C TYR A 785 23.05 -21.00 -13.31
N ALA A 786 23.63 -20.30 -12.33
CA ALA A 786 23.34 -18.89 -12.08
C ALA A 786 23.82 -17.99 -13.25
N GLN A 787 24.97 -18.30 -13.84
CA GLN A 787 25.47 -17.61 -15.04
C GLN A 787 24.58 -17.86 -16.25
N GLN A 788 24.12 -19.10 -16.46
CA GLN A 788 23.19 -19.44 -17.53
C GLN A 788 21.84 -18.72 -17.36
N ALA A 789 21.36 -18.58 -16.12
CA ALA A 789 20.14 -17.87 -15.79
C ALA A 789 20.28 -16.33 -15.82
N GLY A 790 21.52 -15.80 -15.88
CA GLY A 790 21.79 -14.37 -15.84
C GLY A 790 21.48 -13.71 -14.50
N ASP A 791 21.61 -14.45 -13.39
CA ASP A 791 21.23 -13.99 -12.05
C ASP A 791 22.47 -13.58 -11.22
N PRO A 792 22.77 -12.28 -11.08
CA PRO A 792 23.98 -11.82 -10.40
C PRO A 792 23.95 -12.09 -8.88
N GLU A 793 22.76 -12.16 -8.28
CA GLU A 793 22.63 -12.43 -6.84
C GLU A 793 23.09 -13.85 -6.51
N TRP A 794 22.59 -14.82 -7.29
CA TRP A 794 23.00 -16.21 -7.12
C TRP A 794 24.43 -16.49 -7.58
N GLN A 795 24.95 -15.75 -8.56
CA GLN A 795 26.36 -15.81 -8.91
C GLN A 795 27.25 -15.37 -7.74
N ALA A 796 26.91 -14.24 -7.09
CA ALA A 796 27.66 -13.76 -5.94
C ALA A 796 27.56 -14.74 -4.75
N MET A 797 26.38 -15.28 -4.46
CA MET A 797 26.21 -16.30 -3.42
C MET A 797 27.01 -17.57 -3.68
N ALA A 798 27.06 -18.06 -4.93
CA ALA A 798 27.85 -19.21 -5.31
C ALA A 798 29.36 -18.94 -5.20
N LEU A 799 29.84 -17.77 -5.63
CA LEU A 799 31.24 -17.35 -5.46
C LEU A 799 31.66 -17.29 -3.99
N GLY A 800 30.80 -16.76 -3.11
CA GLY A 800 31.02 -16.81 -1.67
C GLY A 800 31.15 -18.25 -1.15
N GLY A 801 30.26 -19.15 -1.59
CA GLY A 801 30.31 -20.58 -1.23
C GLY A 801 31.55 -21.31 -1.76
N ILE A 802 32.03 -20.97 -2.96
CA ILE A 802 33.31 -21.46 -3.52
C ILE A 802 34.46 -20.96 -2.63
N GLY A 803 34.44 -19.68 -2.26
CA GLY A 803 35.39 -19.09 -1.31
C GLY A 803 35.43 -19.83 0.02
N ASP A 804 34.26 -20.13 0.61
CA ASP A 804 34.15 -20.91 1.86
C ASP A 804 34.78 -22.30 1.71
N ALA A 805 34.53 -22.99 0.58
CA ALA A 805 35.10 -24.30 0.32
C ALA A 805 36.63 -24.25 0.17
N HIS A 806 37.17 -23.27 -0.56
CA HIS A 806 38.62 -23.07 -0.66
C HIS A 806 39.26 -22.70 0.68
N TYR A 807 38.61 -21.83 1.45
CA TYR A 807 39.03 -21.48 2.81
C TYR A 807 39.11 -22.71 3.71
N ALA A 808 38.05 -23.53 3.73
CA ALA A 808 38.02 -24.75 4.54
C ALA A 808 39.06 -25.79 4.09
N ALA A 809 39.39 -25.83 2.79
CA ALA A 809 40.43 -26.68 2.22
C ALA A 809 41.87 -26.15 2.41
N GLY A 810 42.05 -24.98 3.03
CA GLY A 810 43.36 -24.39 3.28
C GLY A 810 43.96 -23.64 2.10
N ARG A 811 43.18 -23.45 1.03
CA ARG A 811 43.60 -22.77 -0.20
C ARG A 811 43.23 -21.28 -0.13
N MET A 812 43.97 -20.51 0.66
CA MET A 812 43.68 -19.11 0.96
C MET A 812 43.83 -18.17 -0.24
N GLY A 813 44.72 -18.47 -1.19
CA GLY A 813 44.87 -17.67 -2.41
C GLY A 813 43.66 -17.83 -3.32
N SER A 814 43.26 -19.09 -3.56
CA SER A 814 42.03 -19.41 -4.31
C SER A 814 40.76 -18.87 -3.61
N ALA A 815 40.71 -18.91 -2.27
CA ALA A 815 39.62 -18.36 -1.49
C ALA A 815 39.54 -16.82 -1.64
N TYR A 816 40.69 -16.14 -1.61
CA TYR A 816 40.77 -14.70 -1.83
C TYR A 816 40.19 -14.29 -3.18
N GLU A 817 40.55 -14.97 -4.27
CA GLU A 817 40.03 -14.68 -5.61
C GLU A 817 38.50 -14.82 -5.66
N SER A 818 37.96 -15.88 -5.04
CA SER A 818 36.53 -16.16 -5.02
C SER A 818 35.74 -15.14 -4.18
N PHE A 819 36.22 -14.82 -2.97
CA PHE A 819 35.59 -13.81 -2.11
C PHE A 819 35.69 -12.41 -2.69
N LEU A 820 36.81 -12.06 -3.33
CA LEU A 820 36.96 -10.77 -3.99
C LEU A 820 35.97 -10.65 -5.15
N ALA A 821 35.86 -11.66 -6.01
CA ALA A 821 34.89 -11.68 -7.10
C ALA A 821 33.43 -11.61 -6.59
N CYS A 822 33.12 -12.29 -5.48
CA CYS A 822 31.82 -12.20 -4.80
C CYS A 822 31.52 -10.76 -4.35
N VAL A 823 32.48 -10.12 -3.66
CA VAL A 823 32.34 -8.76 -3.12
C VAL A 823 32.22 -7.72 -4.24
N GLU A 824 33.04 -7.81 -5.29
CA GLU A 824 32.99 -6.90 -6.44
C GLU A 824 31.66 -7.04 -7.19
N LEU A 825 31.22 -8.27 -7.48
CA LEU A 825 29.93 -8.51 -8.13
C LEU A 825 28.76 -8.03 -7.26
N ALA A 826 28.82 -8.26 -5.95
CA ALA A 826 27.80 -7.78 -5.03
C ALA A 826 27.74 -6.25 -5.00
N ALA A 827 28.89 -5.57 -4.98
CA ALA A 827 28.96 -4.10 -4.99
C ALA A 827 28.40 -3.52 -6.30
N ASP A 828 28.77 -4.07 -7.46
CA ASP A 828 28.32 -3.61 -8.78
C ASP A 828 26.79 -3.70 -8.95
N HIS A 829 26.15 -4.66 -8.27
CA HIS A 829 24.71 -4.87 -8.32
C HIS A 829 23.95 -4.32 -7.09
N GLY A 830 24.64 -3.70 -6.13
CA GLY A 830 24.05 -3.13 -4.92
C GLY A 830 23.54 -4.17 -3.91
N LEU A 831 24.13 -5.36 -3.90
CA LEU A 831 23.76 -6.51 -3.06
C LEU A 831 24.47 -6.46 -1.69
N GLY A 832 24.22 -5.39 -0.93
CA GLY A 832 24.99 -5.08 0.29
C GLY A 832 24.99 -6.19 1.36
N ARG A 833 23.91 -7.00 1.46
CA ARG A 833 23.86 -8.15 2.38
C ARG A 833 24.93 -9.20 2.06
N ILE A 834 25.15 -9.47 0.76
CA ILE A 834 26.15 -10.43 0.29
C ILE A 834 27.54 -9.82 0.44
N GLU A 835 27.71 -8.54 0.06
CA GLU A 835 28.99 -7.83 0.24
C GLU A 835 29.46 -7.87 1.69
N LEU A 836 28.61 -7.44 2.63
CA LEU A 836 28.95 -7.39 4.06
C LEU A 836 29.32 -8.77 4.62
N SER A 837 28.59 -9.80 4.21
CA SER A 837 28.79 -11.17 4.68
C SER A 837 30.09 -11.81 4.15
N ASN A 838 30.72 -11.24 3.12
CA ASN A 838 31.92 -11.82 2.48
C ASN A 838 33.17 -10.93 2.58
N ARG A 839 33.02 -9.61 2.73
CA ARG A 839 34.16 -8.66 2.76
C ARG A 839 35.17 -8.99 3.86
N HIS A 840 34.72 -9.42 5.03
CA HIS A 840 35.63 -9.80 6.12
C HIS A 840 36.49 -11.03 5.76
N MET A 841 35.98 -11.92 4.91
CA MET A 841 36.74 -13.10 4.44
C MET A 841 37.86 -12.71 3.46
N VAL A 842 37.70 -11.63 2.69
CA VAL A 842 38.81 -11.05 1.90
C VAL A 842 39.96 -10.65 2.84
N GLY A 843 39.64 -9.96 3.93
CA GLY A 843 40.61 -9.60 4.97
C GLY A 843 41.26 -10.81 5.64
N VAL A 844 40.49 -11.86 5.95
CA VAL A 844 41.02 -13.13 6.49
C VAL A 844 42.03 -13.76 5.53
N CYS A 845 41.71 -13.83 4.24
CA CYS A 845 42.63 -14.42 3.25
C CYS A 845 43.90 -13.58 3.10
N ARG A 846 43.78 -12.24 3.04
CA ARG A 846 44.93 -11.31 3.03
C ARG A 846 45.85 -11.50 4.23
N ARG A 847 45.30 -11.72 5.43
CA ARG A 847 46.09 -12.01 6.64
C ARG A 847 46.97 -13.25 6.45
N TYR A 848 46.39 -14.33 5.92
CA TYR A 848 47.11 -15.56 5.66
C TYR A 848 48.16 -15.44 4.53
N MET A 849 48.04 -14.42 3.68
CA MET A 849 49.05 -14.02 2.70
C MET A 849 50.10 -13.03 3.26
N ASN A 850 50.10 -12.76 4.57
CA ASN A 850 50.94 -11.78 5.28
C ASN A 850 50.71 -10.31 4.87
N GLU A 851 49.54 -9.98 4.33
CA GLU A 851 49.14 -8.61 3.99
C GLU A 851 48.42 -7.91 5.15
N ASN A 852 49.00 -7.97 6.36
CA ASN A 852 48.33 -7.64 7.62
C ASN A 852 47.72 -6.22 7.69
N ALA A 853 48.39 -5.22 7.10
CA ALA A 853 47.87 -3.85 7.09
C ALA A 853 46.60 -3.70 6.25
N ALA A 854 46.60 -4.27 5.03
CA ALA A 854 45.42 -4.25 4.15
C ALA A 854 44.29 -5.12 4.72
N ALA A 855 44.64 -6.27 5.30
CA ALA A 855 43.70 -7.15 5.96
C ALA A 855 42.95 -6.46 7.11
N LEU A 856 43.66 -5.69 7.94
CA LEU A 856 43.08 -4.93 9.04
C LEU A 856 42.15 -3.82 8.54
N GLU A 857 42.54 -3.10 7.48
CA GLU A 857 41.70 -2.08 6.84
C GLU A 857 40.39 -2.67 6.31
N ASP A 858 40.45 -3.81 5.61
CA ASP A 858 39.26 -4.51 5.07
C ASP A 858 38.31 -4.95 6.20
N VAL A 859 38.85 -5.51 7.29
CA VAL A 859 38.05 -5.98 8.44
C VAL A 859 37.45 -4.82 9.22
N GLN A 860 38.19 -3.73 9.45
CA GLN A 860 37.67 -2.54 10.12
C GLN A 860 36.59 -1.85 9.30
N ALA A 861 36.75 -1.78 7.97
CA ALA A 861 35.71 -1.28 7.08
C ALA A 861 34.44 -2.15 7.13
N ALA A 862 34.59 -3.48 7.13
CA ALA A 862 33.47 -4.42 7.27
C ALA A 862 32.79 -4.30 8.65
N ARG A 863 33.57 -4.13 9.73
CA ARG A 863 33.04 -3.94 11.09
C ARG A 863 32.24 -2.65 11.20
N ALA A 864 32.80 -1.53 10.72
CA ALA A 864 32.12 -0.24 10.71
C ALA A 864 30.84 -0.25 9.85
N PHE A 865 30.82 -1.08 8.78
CA PHE A 865 29.60 -1.28 8.01
C PHE A 865 28.58 -2.13 8.78
N ALA A 866 28.99 -3.24 9.40
CA ALA A 866 28.12 -4.10 10.21
C ALA A 866 27.46 -3.35 11.38
N GLU A 867 28.24 -2.51 12.08
CA GLU A 867 27.76 -1.66 13.17
C GLU A 867 26.68 -0.69 12.67
N ARG A 868 26.93 -0.04 11.53
CA ARG A 868 26.01 0.92 10.92
C ARG A 868 24.66 0.30 10.53
N VAL A 869 24.67 -0.93 10.01
CA VAL A 869 23.44 -1.62 9.56
C VAL A 869 22.80 -2.50 10.65
N GLY A 870 23.32 -2.47 11.88
CA GLY A 870 22.81 -3.26 12.99
C GLY A 870 22.97 -4.77 12.81
N ASN A 871 23.94 -5.23 11.98
CA ASN A 871 24.18 -6.65 11.75
C ASN A 871 25.10 -7.22 12.82
N ILE A 872 24.51 -7.57 13.97
CA ILE A 872 25.23 -8.06 15.17
C ILE A 872 26.12 -9.27 14.86
N ARG A 873 25.65 -10.21 14.02
CA ARG A 873 26.44 -11.39 13.66
C ARG A 873 27.74 -11.00 12.95
N SER A 874 27.66 -10.12 11.95
CA SER A 874 28.83 -9.68 11.19
C SER A 874 29.75 -8.79 12.05
N LEU A 875 29.18 -8.01 12.96
CA LEU A 875 29.91 -7.23 13.96
C LEU A 875 30.79 -8.14 14.82
N ILE A 876 30.21 -9.20 15.41
CA ILE A 876 30.97 -10.17 16.23
C ILE A 876 32.07 -10.85 15.41
N ILE A 877 31.75 -11.34 14.21
CA ILE A 877 32.73 -12.07 13.37
C ILE A 877 33.91 -11.17 13.02
N THR A 878 33.64 -9.94 12.57
CA THR A 878 34.69 -8.97 12.24
C THR A 878 35.51 -8.59 13.46
N GLY A 879 34.90 -8.45 14.65
CA GLY A 879 35.64 -8.18 15.89
C GLY A 879 36.55 -9.30 16.34
N ILE A 880 36.11 -10.56 16.21
CA ILE A 880 36.96 -11.73 16.46
C ILE A 880 38.18 -11.69 15.55
N ILE A 881 37.98 -11.43 14.24
CA ILE A 881 39.06 -11.38 13.24
C ILE A 881 40.02 -10.21 13.53
N GLU A 882 39.49 -9.03 13.83
CA GLU A 882 40.26 -7.84 14.20
C GLU A 882 41.11 -8.11 15.46
N ALA A 883 40.54 -8.76 16.47
CA ALA A 883 41.27 -9.14 17.68
C ALA A 883 42.44 -10.10 17.38
N GLU A 884 42.32 -11.01 16.41
CA GLU A 884 43.45 -11.86 16.01
C GLU A 884 44.60 -11.05 15.44
N MET A 885 44.29 -10.07 14.59
CA MET A 885 45.27 -9.18 13.96
C MET A 885 45.93 -8.26 14.99
N LEU A 886 45.15 -7.70 15.92
CA LEU A 886 45.66 -6.91 17.04
C LEU A 886 46.63 -7.73 17.91
N MET A 887 46.30 -8.99 18.20
CA MET A 887 47.20 -9.88 18.95
C MET A 887 48.52 -10.12 18.21
N GLU A 888 48.50 -10.39 16.90
CA GLU A 888 49.72 -10.58 16.10
C GLU A 888 50.57 -9.30 16.06
N GLY A 889 49.92 -8.14 15.95
CA GLY A 889 50.54 -6.81 15.99
C GLY A 889 51.07 -6.37 17.35
N GLY A 890 50.86 -7.15 18.42
CA GLY A 890 51.38 -6.84 19.76
C GLY A 890 50.46 -5.97 20.62
N HIS A 891 49.15 -5.96 20.34
CA HIS A 891 48.11 -5.20 21.05
C HIS A 891 47.10 -6.11 21.80
N PRO A 892 47.55 -7.03 22.69
CA PRO A 892 46.65 -8.01 23.32
C PRO A 892 45.62 -7.39 24.27
N GLN A 893 45.91 -6.21 24.85
CA GLN A 893 44.97 -5.50 25.71
C GLN A 893 43.77 -4.96 24.92
N GLU A 894 44.03 -4.36 23.74
CA GLU A 894 42.99 -3.85 22.84
C GLU A 894 42.14 -5.01 22.32
N ALA A 895 42.76 -6.14 21.99
CA ALA A 895 42.07 -7.35 21.56
C ALA A 895 41.12 -7.90 22.65
N ASP A 896 41.55 -8.05 23.91
CA ASP A 896 40.67 -8.56 24.98
C ASP A 896 39.51 -7.60 25.29
N THR A 897 39.76 -6.28 25.26
CA THR A 897 38.70 -5.27 25.43
C THR A 897 37.65 -5.35 24.31
N LEU A 898 38.09 -5.50 23.06
CA LEU A 898 37.20 -5.66 21.92
C LEU A 898 36.34 -6.93 22.05
N LEU A 899 36.97 -8.06 22.36
CA LEU A 899 36.28 -9.34 22.50
C LEU A 899 35.31 -9.36 23.69
N GLU A 900 35.64 -8.67 24.79
CA GLU A 900 34.76 -8.49 25.95
C GLU A 900 33.52 -7.65 25.62
N ALA A 901 33.67 -6.60 24.82
CA ALA A 901 32.53 -5.83 24.33
C ALA A 901 31.61 -6.73 23.47
N ASP A 902 32.18 -7.48 22.53
CA ASP A 902 31.43 -8.38 21.64
C ASP A 902 30.76 -9.55 22.40
N ALA A 903 31.29 -9.96 23.55
CA ALA A 903 30.67 -11.01 24.39
C ALA A 903 29.27 -10.62 24.87
N THR A 904 29.00 -9.32 25.06
CA THR A 904 27.66 -8.83 25.40
C THR A 904 26.68 -9.10 24.26
N HIS A 905 27.08 -8.81 23.02
CA HIS A 905 26.28 -9.08 21.82
C HIS A 905 26.07 -10.58 21.56
N ILE A 906 27.09 -11.40 21.83
CA ILE A 906 26.98 -12.86 21.73
C ILE A 906 25.93 -13.40 22.69
N ALA A 907 25.89 -12.89 23.93
CA ALA A 907 24.90 -13.28 24.92
C ALA A 907 23.47 -12.90 24.49
N GLU A 908 23.29 -11.77 23.81
CA GLU A 908 22.00 -11.33 23.27
C GLU A 908 21.46 -12.29 22.19
N ILE A 909 22.31 -12.76 21.28
CA ILE A 909 21.91 -13.65 20.17
C ILE A 909 21.92 -15.14 20.55
N GLY A 910 22.54 -15.52 21.67
CA GLY A 910 22.61 -16.90 22.15
C GLY A 910 23.38 -17.87 21.25
N ASN A 911 24.31 -17.38 20.42
CA ASN A 911 25.02 -18.21 19.45
C ASN A 911 26.27 -18.89 20.05
N GLN A 912 26.13 -20.16 20.45
CA GLN A 912 27.19 -20.93 21.10
C GLN A 912 28.47 -21.10 20.25
N ARG A 913 28.36 -21.15 18.91
CA ARG A 913 29.54 -21.28 18.03
C ARG A 913 30.39 -20.00 18.04
N LEU A 914 29.72 -18.84 17.98
CA LEU A 914 30.41 -17.55 18.06
C LEU A 914 30.97 -17.28 19.46
N ASP A 915 30.26 -17.70 20.52
CA ASP A 915 30.77 -17.63 21.90
C ASP A 915 32.05 -18.45 22.05
N ALA A 916 32.05 -19.70 21.58
CA ALA A 916 33.24 -20.54 21.64
C ALA A 916 34.41 -19.93 20.85
N TYR A 917 34.13 -19.29 19.71
CA TYR A 917 35.15 -18.63 18.89
C TYR A 917 35.70 -17.34 19.55
N ASN A 918 34.84 -16.50 20.10
CA ASN A 918 35.27 -15.32 20.86
C ASN A 918 36.09 -15.73 22.09
N SER A 919 35.61 -16.72 22.84
CA SER A 919 36.23 -17.20 24.07
C SER A 919 37.64 -17.77 23.86
N ILE A 920 37.89 -18.50 22.77
CA ILE A 920 39.24 -18.99 22.48
C ILE A 920 40.22 -17.85 22.14
N GLN A 921 39.74 -16.77 21.51
CA GLN A 921 40.57 -15.60 21.23
C GLN A 921 40.82 -14.79 22.51
N ARG A 922 39.85 -14.68 23.41
CA ARG A 922 40.05 -14.08 24.75
C ARG A 922 41.06 -14.85 25.56
N ALA A 923 41.00 -16.18 25.53
CA ALA A 923 41.97 -17.04 26.20
C ALA A 923 43.41 -16.71 25.75
N ARG A 924 43.60 -16.53 24.45
CA ARG A 924 44.90 -16.17 23.86
C ARG A 924 45.35 -14.75 24.22
N ALA A 925 44.43 -13.79 24.21
CA ALA A 925 44.73 -12.42 24.61
C ALA A 925 45.16 -12.34 26.08
N ARG A 926 44.43 -13.02 26.98
CA ARG A 926 44.75 -13.10 28.42
C ARG A 926 46.07 -13.82 28.69
N TRP A 927 46.35 -14.90 27.96
CA TRP A 927 47.64 -15.58 28.04
C TRP A 927 48.79 -14.62 27.71
N ASN A 928 48.65 -13.85 26.63
CA ASN A 928 49.64 -12.86 26.20
C ASN A 928 49.78 -11.67 27.17
N LEU A 929 48.75 -11.37 27.97
CA LEU A 929 48.79 -10.37 29.04
C LEU A 929 49.41 -10.89 30.34
N GLY A 930 49.75 -12.19 30.41
CA GLY A 930 50.27 -12.83 31.62
C GLY A 930 49.19 -13.19 32.65
N ASP A 931 47.96 -13.41 32.22
CA ASP A 931 46.84 -13.92 33.04
C ASP A 931 46.53 -15.40 32.71
N PRO A 932 47.29 -16.36 33.27
CA PRO A 932 47.13 -17.77 32.96
C PRO A 932 45.82 -18.37 33.50
N ASP A 933 45.32 -17.88 34.62
CA ASP A 933 44.07 -18.38 35.22
C ASP A 933 42.86 -17.94 34.36
N GLY A 934 42.81 -16.66 33.96
CA GLY A 934 41.78 -16.17 33.06
C GLY A 934 41.87 -16.75 31.65
N ALA A 935 43.08 -17.05 31.16
CA ALA A 935 43.28 -17.75 29.89
C ALA A 935 42.71 -19.18 29.93
N GLN A 936 43.01 -19.93 31.00
CA GLN A 936 42.50 -21.28 31.19
C GLN A 936 40.98 -21.31 31.28
N GLU A 937 40.36 -20.38 32.03
CA GLU A 937 38.91 -20.30 32.17
C GLU A 937 38.22 -20.11 30.81
N CYS A 938 38.69 -19.15 30.01
CA CYS A 938 38.15 -18.89 28.67
C CYS A 938 38.32 -20.11 27.73
N ALA A 939 39.47 -20.80 27.78
CA ALA A 939 39.72 -21.96 26.94
C ALA A 939 38.85 -23.18 27.34
N GLU A 940 38.63 -23.39 28.64
CA GLU A 940 37.74 -24.45 29.14
C GLU A 940 36.26 -24.17 28.81
N HIS A 941 35.84 -22.90 28.85
CA HIS A 941 34.51 -22.48 28.40
C HIS A 941 34.33 -22.76 26.90
N ALA A 942 35.29 -22.34 26.06
CA ALA A 942 35.28 -22.63 24.63
C ALA A 942 35.25 -24.15 24.32
N LEU A 943 35.97 -24.97 25.09
CA LEU A 943 35.96 -26.43 24.95
C LEU A 943 34.59 -27.02 25.32
N THR A 944 33.97 -26.52 26.39
CA THR A 944 32.66 -26.97 26.85
C THR A 944 31.60 -26.71 25.79
N LEU A 945 31.59 -25.51 25.22
CA LEU A 945 30.71 -25.14 24.11
C LEU A 945 31.00 -25.99 22.86
N SER A 946 32.27 -26.17 22.49
CA SER A 946 32.63 -26.99 21.33
C SER A 946 32.13 -28.43 21.45
N ARG A 947 32.09 -28.99 22.65
CA ARG A 947 31.53 -30.32 22.91
C ARG A 947 30.00 -30.37 22.78
N SER A 948 29.28 -29.28 22.98
CA SER A 948 27.81 -29.25 22.88
C SER A 948 27.32 -29.29 21.43
N PHE A 949 27.99 -28.57 20.53
CA PHE A 949 27.60 -28.48 19.11
C PHE A 949 28.47 -29.30 18.15
N GLY A 950 29.49 -29.99 18.66
CA GLY A 950 30.40 -30.85 17.90
C GLY A 950 31.79 -30.25 17.69
N MET A 951 32.81 -31.11 17.82
CA MET A 951 34.22 -30.70 17.85
C MET A 951 34.82 -30.30 16.49
N VAL A 952 34.09 -30.52 15.39
CA VAL A 952 34.58 -30.30 14.02
C VAL A 952 34.85 -28.82 13.72
N PHE A 953 34.05 -27.90 14.29
CA PHE A 953 34.13 -26.48 13.94
C PHE A 953 35.40 -25.79 14.47
N ILE A 954 35.65 -25.77 15.78
CA ILE A 954 36.87 -25.15 16.37
C ILE A 954 37.56 -26.05 17.41
N GLY A 955 37.14 -27.30 17.57
CA GLY A 955 37.55 -28.15 18.69
C GLY A 955 39.04 -28.44 18.72
N ALA A 956 39.65 -28.74 17.57
CA ALA A 956 41.10 -28.95 17.48
C ALA A 956 41.85 -27.66 17.82
N ARG A 957 41.42 -26.50 17.30
CA ARG A 957 42.01 -25.20 17.64
C ARG A 957 41.99 -24.92 19.16
N VAL A 958 40.89 -25.22 19.84
CA VAL A 958 40.80 -25.08 21.31
C VAL A 958 41.77 -26.01 22.03
N LEU A 959 41.86 -27.26 21.60
CA LEU A 959 42.76 -28.26 22.18
C LEU A 959 44.25 -27.93 21.93
N GLY A 960 44.58 -27.30 20.81
CA GLY A 960 45.93 -26.78 20.53
C GLY A 960 46.37 -25.76 21.58
N LEU A 961 45.53 -24.75 21.84
CA LEU A 961 45.83 -23.75 22.87
C LEU A 961 45.94 -24.38 24.26
N LEU A 962 45.01 -25.26 24.64
CA LEU A 962 45.09 -25.99 25.93
C LEU A 962 46.35 -26.87 26.03
N GLY A 963 46.84 -27.37 24.90
CA GLY A 963 48.14 -28.03 24.79
C GLY A 963 49.32 -27.14 25.17
N GLN A 964 49.20 -25.84 24.95
CA GLN A 964 50.21 -24.86 25.35
C GLN A 964 49.99 -24.37 26.79
N ILE A 965 48.77 -23.93 27.13
CA ILE A 965 48.49 -23.19 28.37
C ILE A 965 48.04 -24.07 29.55
N GLY A 966 47.78 -25.36 29.32
CA GLY A 966 47.20 -26.26 30.31
C GLY A 966 47.94 -26.28 31.65
N LYS A 967 47.21 -26.52 32.75
CA LYS A 967 47.74 -26.44 34.12
C LYS A 967 48.82 -27.48 34.43
N THR A 968 48.68 -28.69 33.90
CA THR A 968 49.66 -29.77 34.12
C THR A 968 50.24 -30.29 32.81
N PRO A 969 51.47 -30.85 32.81
CA PRO A 969 52.04 -31.49 31.62
C PRO A 969 51.14 -32.58 31.04
N THR A 970 50.45 -33.35 31.88
CA THR A 970 49.51 -34.39 31.45
C THR A 970 48.30 -33.81 30.73
N ASP A 971 47.76 -32.69 31.20
CA ASP A 971 46.63 -32.01 30.55
C ASP A 971 47.04 -31.50 29.16
N ARG A 972 48.24 -30.92 29.07
CA ARG A 972 48.82 -30.42 27.82
C ARG A 972 49.00 -31.53 26.79
N GLU A 973 49.64 -32.63 27.19
CA GLU A 973 49.87 -33.78 26.31
C GLU A 973 48.54 -34.44 25.86
N THR A 974 47.58 -34.54 26.78
CA THR A 974 46.24 -35.07 26.46
C THR A 974 45.53 -34.19 25.45
N ALA A 975 45.55 -32.86 25.64
CA ALA A 975 44.92 -31.92 24.73
C ALA A 975 45.54 -31.98 23.32
N LEU A 976 46.88 -32.01 23.22
CA LEU A 976 47.57 -32.14 21.94
C LEU A 976 47.23 -33.45 21.22
N ARG A 977 47.26 -34.58 21.94
CA ARG A 977 46.91 -35.89 21.36
C ARG A 977 45.46 -35.93 20.87
N ASP A 978 44.53 -35.43 21.68
CA ASP A 978 43.11 -35.42 21.33
C ASP A 978 42.84 -34.44 20.17
N GLY A 979 43.58 -33.33 20.08
CA GLY A 979 43.54 -32.40 18.95
C GLY A 979 44.07 -33.00 17.65
N GLU A 980 45.23 -33.66 17.68
CA GLU A 980 45.78 -34.39 16.52
C GLU A 980 44.82 -35.47 16.01
N ALA A 981 44.12 -36.17 16.93
CA ALA A 981 43.11 -37.15 16.56
C ALA A 981 41.91 -36.55 15.81
N LEU A 982 41.52 -35.31 16.13
CA LEU A 982 40.45 -34.59 15.41
C LEU A 982 40.88 -34.13 14.03
N LEU A 983 42.17 -33.84 13.83
CA LEU A 983 42.71 -33.44 12.52
C LEU A 983 42.91 -34.62 11.57
N ASN A 984 43.01 -35.84 12.10
CA ASN A 984 43.15 -37.07 11.31
C ASN A 984 41.81 -37.53 10.69
N THR A 985 41.18 -36.64 9.94
CA THR A 985 39.95 -36.89 9.16
C THR A 985 40.23 -36.64 7.67
N GLU A 986 39.33 -37.04 6.78
CA GLU A 986 39.54 -36.89 5.32
C GLU A 986 39.57 -35.43 4.85
N SER A 987 38.95 -34.50 5.59
CA SER A 987 38.87 -33.07 5.22
C SER A 987 38.78 -32.17 6.45
N PRO A 988 39.87 -32.01 7.23
CA PRO A 988 39.88 -31.12 8.38
C PRO A 988 39.79 -29.67 7.93
N ILE A 989 39.00 -28.86 8.64
CA ILE A 989 38.85 -27.44 8.33
C ILE A 989 40.18 -26.69 8.57
N ALA A 990 40.64 -25.92 7.60
CA ALA A 990 41.96 -25.30 7.59
C ALA A 990 42.33 -24.51 8.85
N HIS A 991 41.43 -23.68 9.38
CA HIS A 991 41.75 -22.91 10.59
C HIS A 991 41.99 -23.80 11.82
N ASN A 992 41.42 -25.01 11.87
CA ASN A 992 41.75 -25.96 12.91
C ASN A 992 43.19 -26.45 12.74
N VAL A 993 43.58 -26.82 11.51
CA VAL A 993 44.93 -27.30 11.20
C VAL A 993 45.98 -26.22 11.50
N PHE A 994 45.78 -25.02 10.94
CA PHE A 994 46.73 -23.91 11.03
C PHE A 994 46.99 -23.49 12.48
N TRP A 995 45.92 -23.24 13.23
CA TRP A 995 46.06 -22.75 14.60
C TRP A 995 46.45 -23.86 15.57
N PHE A 996 45.99 -25.09 15.38
CA PHE A 996 46.42 -26.21 16.20
C PHE A 996 47.93 -26.43 16.08
N TYR A 997 48.46 -26.58 14.86
CA TYR A 997 49.89 -26.87 14.69
C TYR A 997 50.76 -25.69 15.08
N ARG A 998 50.31 -24.44 14.87
CA ARG A 998 50.97 -23.26 15.44
C ARG A 998 51.15 -23.40 16.96
N ASP A 999 50.07 -23.67 17.69
CA ASP A 999 50.11 -23.78 19.16
C ASP A 999 50.89 -25.01 19.63
N ALA A 1000 50.78 -26.12 18.90
CA ALA A 1000 51.47 -27.36 19.21
C ALA A 1000 52.99 -27.27 18.98
N ILE A 1001 53.44 -26.43 18.03
CA ILE A 1001 54.85 -26.05 17.86
C ILE A 1001 55.30 -25.23 19.06
N GLU A 1002 54.56 -24.19 19.49
CA GLU A 1002 54.93 -23.42 20.68
C GLU A 1002 54.98 -24.29 21.94
N ALA A 1003 54.00 -25.17 22.15
CA ALA A 1003 53.98 -26.09 23.28
C ALA A 1003 55.19 -27.04 23.29
N ALA A 1004 55.66 -27.49 22.12
CA ALA A 1004 56.88 -28.29 22.01
C ALA A 1004 58.14 -27.48 22.36
N LEU A 1005 58.22 -26.24 21.89
CA LEU A 1005 59.32 -25.33 22.20
C LEU A 1005 59.35 -25.01 23.71
N ASP A 1006 58.21 -24.75 24.33
CA ASP A 1006 58.06 -24.48 25.78
C ASP A 1006 58.51 -25.69 26.62
N ALA A 1007 58.27 -26.91 26.12
CA ALA A 1007 58.69 -28.15 26.74
C ALA A 1007 60.16 -28.51 26.47
N GLY A 1008 60.85 -27.80 25.57
CA GLY A 1008 62.19 -28.15 25.08
C GLY A 1008 62.23 -29.42 24.22
N ASP A 1009 61.08 -29.85 23.66
CA ASP A 1009 60.99 -31.00 22.77
C ASP A 1009 61.16 -30.57 21.30
N TRP A 1010 62.42 -30.35 20.92
CA TRP A 1010 62.80 -29.88 19.59
C TRP A 1010 62.37 -30.84 18.46
N ASN A 1011 62.28 -32.14 18.74
CA ASN A 1011 61.88 -33.13 17.74
C ASN A 1011 60.36 -33.09 17.53
N ALA A 1012 59.58 -32.90 18.58
CA ALA A 1012 58.14 -32.69 18.45
C ALA A 1012 57.84 -31.37 17.72
N ALA A 1013 58.63 -30.32 17.94
CA ALA A 1013 58.50 -29.05 17.22
C ALA A 1013 58.71 -29.24 15.71
N ASP A 1014 59.78 -29.94 15.30
CA ASP A 1014 60.03 -30.24 13.87
C ASP A 1014 58.95 -31.14 13.27
N ALA A 1015 58.53 -32.20 13.97
CA ALA A 1015 57.50 -33.12 13.47
C ALA A 1015 56.15 -32.42 13.23
N ARG A 1016 55.79 -31.45 14.09
CA ARG A 1016 54.57 -30.65 13.93
C ARG A 1016 54.70 -29.60 12.84
N ALA A 1017 55.90 -29.03 12.67
CA ALA A 1017 56.20 -28.17 11.54
C ALA A 1017 56.08 -28.95 10.21
N ASP A 1018 56.60 -30.18 10.14
CA ASP A 1018 56.46 -31.06 8.97
C ASP A 1018 55.00 -31.43 8.68
N ALA A 1019 54.18 -31.65 9.72
CA ALA A 1019 52.76 -31.93 9.56
C ALA A 1019 51.99 -30.73 8.98
N LEU A 1020 52.33 -29.51 9.42
CA LEU A 1020 51.74 -28.28 8.87
C LEU A 1020 52.21 -28.03 7.43
N ASP A 1021 53.50 -28.25 7.14
CA ASP A 1021 54.11 -28.13 5.81
C ASP A 1021 53.42 -29.05 4.80
N ALA A 1022 53.22 -30.32 5.19
CA ALA A 1022 52.55 -31.32 4.36
C ALA A 1022 51.08 -30.98 4.05
N TYR A 1023 50.38 -30.28 4.95
CA TYR A 1023 48.99 -29.88 4.70
C TYR A 1023 48.90 -28.72 3.70
N THR A 1024 49.89 -27.83 3.64
CA THR A 1024 49.90 -26.67 2.74
C THR A 1024 50.66 -26.89 1.43
N ASP A 1025 51.10 -28.12 1.12
CA ASP A 1025 51.89 -28.43 -0.09
C ASP A 1025 51.14 -28.10 -1.40
N ASP A 1026 49.82 -28.29 -1.41
CA ASP A 1026 48.97 -28.03 -2.58
C ASP A 1026 48.83 -26.53 -2.92
N GLU A 1027 48.84 -25.65 -1.92
CA GLU A 1027 48.86 -24.19 -2.08
C GLU A 1027 49.68 -23.56 -0.94
N PRO A 1028 51.01 -23.39 -1.12
CA PRO A 1028 51.89 -22.85 -0.09
C PRO A 1028 51.45 -21.46 0.38
N LEU A 1029 51.56 -21.22 1.69
CA LEU A 1029 50.95 -20.06 2.34
C LEU A 1029 51.98 -19.29 3.18
N PRO A 1030 52.20 -17.97 2.92
CA PRO A 1030 53.22 -17.19 3.62
C PRO A 1030 53.11 -17.20 5.15
N TRP A 1031 51.89 -17.28 5.69
CA TRP A 1031 51.66 -17.35 7.13
C TRP A 1031 52.14 -18.68 7.72
N THR A 1032 51.83 -19.83 7.11
CA THR A 1032 52.30 -21.13 7.62
C THR A 1032 53.80 -21.28 7.42
N ASP A 1033 54.34 -20.84 6.27
CA ASP A 1033 55.78 -20.82 5.98
C ASP A 1033 56.55 -20.10 7.08
N PHE A 1034 56.03 -18.96 7.56
CA PHE A 1034 56.63 -18.21 8.67
C PHE A 1034 56.68 -19.03 9.96
N PHE A 1035 55.56 -19.62 10.40
CA PHE A 1035 55.50 -20.39 11.65
C PHE A 1035 56.30 -21.71 11.58
N ILE A 1036 56.32 -22.37 10.42
CA ILE A 1036 57.16 -23.55 10.15
C ILE A 1036 58.64 -23.17 10.25
N ALA A 1037 59.06 -22.13 9.53
CA ALA A 1037 60.45 -21.69 9.52
C ALA A 1037 60.89 -21.18 10.91
N ARG A 1038 60.02 -20.48 11.63
CA ARG A 1038 60.24 -20.04 13.01
C ARG A 1038 60.42 -21.22 13.95
N GLY A 1039 59.52 -22.21 13.91
CA GLY A 1039 59.59 -23.42 14.73
C GLY A 1039 60.90 -24.17 14.51
N ARG A 1040 61.24 -24.45 13.24
CA ARG A 1040 62.49 -25.14 12.85
C ARG A 1040 63.73 -24.36 13.28
N ALA A 1041 63.74 -23.02 13.12
CA ALA A 1041 64.87 -22.18 13.51
C ALA A 1041 65.09 -22.16 15.03
N LEU A 1042 64.01 -22.03 15.81
CA LEU A 1042 64.07 -22.07 17.27
C LEU A 1042 64.47 -23.45 17.79
N ALA A 1043 63.96 -24.53 17.20
CA ALA A 1043 64.35 -25.90 17.54
C ALA A 1043 65.82 -26.17 17.22
N ALA A 1044 66.32 -25.72 16.07
CA ALA A 1044 67.74 -25.83 15.70
C ALA A 1044 68.64 -25.07 16.68
N HIS A 1045 68.28 -23.82 17.02
CA HIS A 1045 69.03 -23.03 17.99
C HIS A 1045 68.95 -23.61 19.41
N GLY A 1046 67.80 -24.15 19.82
CA GLY A 1046 67.64 -24.83 21.11
C GLY A 1046 68.48 -26.11 21.26
N ARG A 1047 68.74 -26.83 20.14
CA ARG A 1047 69.63 -28.00 20.12
C ARG A 1047 71.10 -27.62 20.23
N ASP A 1048 71.52 -26.57 19.52
CA ASP A 1048 72.90 -26.07 19.55
C ASP A 1048 72.93 -24.53 19.48
N PRO A 1049 72.86 -23.84 20.65
CA PRO A 1049 72.86 -22.37 20.68
C PRO A 1049 74.15 -21.75 20.14
N GLY A 1050 75.22 -22.53 20.04
CA GLY A 1050 76.52 -22.10 19.52
C GLY A 1050 76.68 -22.25 18.00
N ASP A 1051 75.70 -22.81 17.29
CA ASP A 1051 75.75 -22.96 15.84
C ASP A 1051 75.50 -21.61 15.13
N ASP A 1052 76.57 -21.05 14.54
CA ASP A 1052 76.53 -19.84 13.72
C ASP A 1052 75.49 -19.91 12.58
N ALA A 1053 75.23 -21.10 12.02
CA ALA A 1053 74.23 -21.26 10.97
C ALA A 1053 72.80 -21.15 11.52
N ALA A 1054 72.51 -21.80 12.65
CA ALA A 1054 71.24 -21.67 13.35
C ALA A 1054 70.96 -20.23 13.78
N THR A 1055 71.95 -19.52 14.36
CA THR A 1055 71.79 -18.12 14.77
C THR A 1055 71.56 -17.17 13.59
N ARG A 1056 72.26 -17.37 12.45
CA ARG A 1056 72.00 -16.60 11.22
C ARG A 1056 70.59 -16.82 10.68
N ASN A 1057 70.10 -18.07 10.71
CA ASN A 1057 68.75 -18.38 10.27
C ASN A 1057 67.70 -17.73 11.18
N LEU A 1058 67.91 -17.79 12.50
CA LEU A 1058 67.04 -17.19 13.49
C LEU A 1058 66.96 -15.65 13.34
N ASP A 1059 68.08 -14.97 13.07
CA ASP A 1059 68.09 -13.54 12.73
C ASP A 1059 67.35 -13.23 11.42
N ALA A 1060 67.44 -14.10 10.41
CA ALA A 1060 66.70 -13.92 9.16
C ALA A 1060 65.18 -14.00 9.39
N ILE A 1061 64.71 -15.00 10.16
CA ILE A 1061 63.30 -15.13 10.52
C ILE A 1061 62.83 -13.96 11.40
N HIS A 1062 63.67 -13.48 12.32
CA HIS A 1062 63.35 -12.31 13.15
C HIS A 1062 63.16 -11.04 12.29
N ARG A 1063 63.94 -10.86 11.23
CA ARG A 1063 63.75 -9.75 10.27
C ARG A 1063 62.44 -9.90 9.49
N VAL A 1064 62.06 -11.11 9.10
CA VAL A 1064 60.76 -11.40 8.47
C VAL A 1064 59.62 -11.05 9.43
N ALA A 1065 59.70 -11.51 10.69
CA ALA A 1065 58.68 -11.21 11.71
C ALA A 1065 58.46 -9.70 11.89
N LYS A 1066 59.53 -8.91 11.91
CA LYS A 1066 59.45 -7.44 12.00
C LYS A 1066 58.89 -6.78 10.74
N ARG A 1067 59.24 -7.29 9.57
CA ARG A 1067 58.76 -6.77 8.28
C ARG A 1067 57.26 -6.99 8.12
N ASP A 1068 56.78 -8.18 8.48
CA ASP A 1068 55.40 -8.60 8.27
C ASP A 1068 54.48 -8.27 9.46
N GLY A 1069 55.03 -7.69 10.54
CA GLY A 1069 54.25 -7.21 11.68
C GLY A 1069 53.88 -8.29 12.71
N PHE A 1070 54.57 -9.43 12.74
CA PHE A 1070 54.40 -10.48 13.75
C PHE A 1070 55.12 -10.14 15.05
N ILE A 1071 54.73 -9.02 15.68
CA ILE A 1071 55.41 -8.45 16.85
C ILE A 1071 55.45 -9.44 18.02
N HIS A 1072 54.33 -10.10 18.33
CA HIS A 1072 54.28 -11.05 19.44
C HIS A 1072 55.14 -12.30 19.15
N ALA A 1073 55.09 -12.85 17.93
CA ALA A 1073 55.90 -14.01 17.56
C ALA A 1073 57.41 -13.70 17.54
N ALA A 1074 57.79 -12.42 17.36
CA ALA A 1074 59.17 -11.95 17.38
C ALA A 1074 59.80 -11.89 18.77
N THR A 1075 59.02 -11.91 19.85
CA THR A 1075 59.53 -11.83 21.24
C THR A 1075 60.49 -12.98 21.54
N ARG A 1076 60.07 -14.23 21.32
CA ARG A 1076 60.91 -15.42 21.56
C ARG A 1076 62.14 -15.47 20.66
N LEU A 1077 62.05 -14.95 19.43
CA LEU A 1077 63.20 -14.81 18.54
C LEU A 1077 64.20 -13.79 19.10
N THR A 1078 63.72 -12.72 19.72
CA THR A 1078 64.55 -11.69 20.37
C THR A 1078 65.27 -12.26 21.59
N GLU A 1079 64.56 -13.01 22.44
CA GLU A 1079 65.11 -13.68 23.63
C GLU A 1079 66.21 -14.69 23.24
N ALA A 1080 65.95 -15.51 22.22
CA ALA A 1080 66.93 -16.46 21.70
C ALA A 1080 68.19 -15.76 21.16
N LEU A 1081 68.05 -14.67 20.39
CA LEU A 1081 69.20 -13.88 19.91
C LEU A 1081 69.98 -13.18 21.04
N ALA A 1082 69.33 -12.90 22.17
CA ALA A 1082 69.96 -12.32 23.35
C ALA A 1082 70.72 -13.35 24.22
N GLY A 1083 70.63 -14.64 23.88
CA GLY A 1083 71.25 -15.74 24.64
C GLY A 1083 70.47 -16.14 25.89
N GLU A 1084 69.20 -15.74 25.99
CA GLU A 1084 68.28 -16.22 27.03
C GLU A 1084 67.80 -17.65 26.69
N PRO A 1085 67.47 -18.49 27.70
CA PRO A 1085 66.93 -19.82 27.43
C PRO A 1085 65.66 -19.73 26.58
N VAL A 1086 65.58 -20.55 25.53
CA VAL A 1086 64.48 -20.57 24.55
C VAL A 1086 63.16 -21.11 25.13
N THR A 1087 63.06 -21.32 26.45
CA THR A 1087 61.93 -21.95 27.14
C THR A 1087 60.81 -20.97 27.44
#